data_AF-A0A7W4DHZ0-F1
#
_entry.id   AF-A0A7W4DHZ0-F1
#
_cell.length_a   1.000
_cell.length_b   1.000
_cell.length_c   1.000
_cell.angle_alpha   90.00
_cell.angle_beta   90.00
_cell.angle_gamma   90.00
#
_symmetry.space_group_name_H-M   'P 1'
#
loop_
_entity.id
_entity.type
_entity.pdbx_description
1 polymer ?
#
loop_
_entity_poly.entity_id
_entity_poly.type
_entity_poly.pdbx_seq_one_letter_code
_entity_poly.pdbx_strand_id
1 'polypeptide(L)'
;MEREKYFQGQTEQGQTERGEQSNSAPSFDEHMRNMAEKSHRKTFEEKAKEKGYYKNKDGIWVERDDYGFNEQTGCFEPGYGDGHERPVGWFKLDEEYPDLADKTEALAEKHHVEYGDFSGLKADVYKNADRLSNASEEHLEDIFMIASAISFSHLGTSEKLISYSPEELKNISTFIDDYYITTAQQLPDGKLNRKIMDISECFVLNYSSRLNEGDFINKLSEYSAKAFQNNAEGYLLIHGIESGINGISQNEGSGKNFGVFMDYANELLSDKEKITKYDTKFDVINTYVRNHGIDEKTINGFRDVIFPLLAQKDSEVSAILYGSNAYGVIKGQYGIADYTEECLLSTYDPGDIDKLIRIYHEIPTSDYKKFEQNRKDALRLQDTIIGGRDFIHDECVGVNEVLSAIKDYYDNRNSEDSEKYKQKLEELEKKYHFGVLPYALNFEKYEQPIEYMAEGSVADAGSPDERAIDILNRLVENTRPNLVQAPVTKYPELNNLMKNIVPLINEQTGEVRVDINEVGAAVTAINELILKNRDKQGIYPSTISAIAFLDKMSTYALRGVKSKEAKELVFDPDFKEIVRFSQLTSSIGYNENDFEKKYNQVLRKVSEAYTEDNIDNSIVVEGYRILSQNILQNMQSLGKKYASKSTTKRFSEAIWSGNLSDELIGLFQRV
;
A
#
# COMPACT_ATOMS: atom_id res chain seq x y z
N MET A 1 31.80 28.80 -18.49
CA MET A 1 32.51 29.25 -19.71
C MET A 1 31.45 29.61 -20.71
N GLU A 2 31.25 30.92 -20.86
CA GLU A 2 30.22 31.59 -21.66
C GLU A 2 30.44 31.44 -23.16
N ARG A 3 29.35 31.47 -23.93
CA ARG A 3 29.37 31.99 -25.31
C ARG A 3 28.11 32.82 -25.54
N GLU A 4 28.24 34.10 -25.23
CA GLU A 4 27.42 35.17 -25.83
C GLU A 4 27.76 35.26 -27.33
N LYS A 5 26.73 35.43 -28.17
CA LYS A 5 26.89 35.97 -29.52
C LYS A 5 26.08 37.25 -29.63
N TYR A 6 26.82 38.35 -29.59
CA TYR A 6 26.41 39.68 -30.04
C TYR A 6 25.96 39.67 -31.50
N PHE A 7 24.88 40.40 -31.80
CA PHE A 7 24.72 41.09 -33.08
C PHE A 7 24.36 42.55 -32.82
N GLN A 8 25.32 43.43 -33.08
CA GLN A 8 25.12 44.87 -33.23
C GLN A 8 24.91 45.16 -34.73
N GLY A 9 23.81 45.84 -35.06
CA GLY A 9 23.64 46.57 -36.30
C GLY A 9 23.38 48.04 -35.96
N GLN A 10 24.33 48.92 -36.28
CA GLN A 10 24.16 50.37 -36.22
C GLN A 10 23.45 50.85 -37.50
N THR A 11 22.52 51.79 -37.36
CA THR A 11 22.08 52.67 -38.43
C THR A 11 22.41 54.12 -38.10
N GLU A 12 22.79 54.85 -39.15
CA GLU A 12 23.27 56.23 -39.16
C GLU A 12 22.15 57.22 -38.81
N GLN A 13 22.18 57.77 -37.60
CA GLN A 13 21.94 59.19 -37.27
C GLN A 13 21.88 59.33 -35.75
N GLY A 14 22.97 59.84 -35.16
CA GLY A 14 23.02 60.13 -33.74
C GLY A 14 22.16 61.35 -33.39
N GLN A 15 21.00 61.12 -32.76
CA GLN A 15 20.34 62.07 -31.88
C GLN A 15 19.64 61.32 -30.74
N THR A 16 19.99 61.69 -29.50
CA THR A 16 19.31 61.28 -28.28
C THR A 16 18.17 62.27 -28.03
N GLU A 17 16.92 61.86 -28.25
CA GLU A 17 15.75 62.58 -27.72
C GLU A 17 15.04 61.73 -26.67
N ARG A 18 14.98 62.30 -25.46
CA ARG A 18 14.26 61.79 -24.31
C ARG A 18 12.80 62.24 -24.46
N GLY A 19 11.96 61.38 -25.03
CA GLY A 19 10.51 61.55 -25.02
C GLY A 19 9.90 60.80 -23.84
N GLU A 20 9.44 61.52 -22.82
CA GLU A 20 8.47 60.97 -21.88
C GLU A 20 7.18 60.67 -22.64
N GLN A 21 6.90 59.38 -22.88
CA GLN A 21 5.57 58.90 -23.22
C GLN A 21 5.12 57.94 -22.13
N SER A 22 4.16 58.41 -21.33
CA SER A 22 3.32 57.56 -20.49
C SER A 22 2.60 56.56 -21.39
N ASN A 23 2.95 55.28 -21.31
CA ASN A 23 2.10 54.20 -21.81
C ASN A 23 1.76 53.30 -20.62
N SER A 24 0.50 53.40 -20.21
CA SER A 24 -0.19 52.46 -19.34
C SER A 24 0.00 51.02 -19.84
N ALA A 25 0.30 50.09 -18.93
CA ALA A 25 0.24 48.67 -19.23
C ALA A 25 -1.18 48.28 -19.71
N PRO A 26 -1.34 47.47 -20.76
CA PRO A 26 -2.66 47.04 -21.23
C PRO A 26 -3.31 46.13 -20.18
N SER A 27 -4.63 46.22 -20.03
CA SER A 27 -5.38 45.24 -19.23
C SER A 27 -5.44 43.88 -19.96
N PHE A 28 -5.76 42.81 -19.22
CA PHE A 28 -5.88 41.44 -19.73
C PHE A 28 -6.75 41.33 -21.00
N ASP A 29 -7.87 42.07 -21.07
CA ASP A 29 -8.74 42.13 -22.25
C ASP A 29 -8.06 42.77 -23.48
N GLU A 30 -7.10 43.66 -23.25
CA GLU A 30 -6.35 44.36 -24.29
C GLU A 30 -5.14 43.53 -24.76
N HIS A 31 -4.60 42.65 -23.92
CA HIS A 31 -3.60 41.66 -24.31
C HIS A 31 -4.23 40.52 -25.14
N MET A 32 -5.43 40.05 -24.74
CA MET A 32 -6.20 39.06 -25.50
C MET A 32 -6.71 39.61 -26.84
N ARG A 33 -7.12 40.90 -26.92
CA ARG A 33 -7.42 41.55 -28.20
C ARG A 33 -6.18 41.74 -29.08
N ASN A 34 -5.04 42.13 -28.50
CA ASN A 34 -3.81 42.28 -29.28
C ASN A 34 -3.24 40.94 -29.78
N MET A 35 -3.47 39.82 -29.07
CA MET A 35 -3.18 38.47 -29.60
C MET A 35 -4.19 38.03 -30.66
N ALA A 36 -5.48 38.35 -30.48
CA ALA A 36 -6.51 38.10 -31.48
C ALA A 36 -6.35 38.95 -32.76
N GLU A 37 -5.72 40.13 -32.68
CA GLU A 37 -5.51 41.03 -33.84
C GLU A 37 -4.11 40.92 -34.47
N LYS A 38 -3.12 40.28 -33.83
CA LYS A 38 -1.78 40.01 -34.43
C LYS A 38 -1.57 38.61 -34.98
N SER A 39 -2.52 37.69 -34.80
CA SER A 39 -2.56 36.44 -35.55
C SER A 39 -3.43 36.63 -36.77
N HIS A 40 -2.82 36.78 -37.95
CA HIS A 40 -3.45 36.22 -39.14
C HIS A 40 -3.69 34.74 -38.80
N ARG A 41 -4.94 34.38 -38.49
CA ARG A 41 -5.35 33.01 -38.15
C ARG A 41 -4.89 32.10 -39.28
N LYS A 42 -3.70 31.54 -39.12
CA LYS A 42 -3.31 30.35 -39.85
C LYS A 42 -4.40 29.34 -39.53
N THR A 43 -5.04 28.81 -40.56
CA THR A 43 -5.94 27.67 -40.41
C THR A 43 -5.18 26.55 -39.68
N PHE A 44 -5.90 25.69 -38.98
CA PHE A 44 -5.29 24.55 -38.30
C PHE A 44 -4.37 23.75 -39.25
N GLU A 45 -4.77 23.62 -40.52
CA GLU A 45 -3.96 23.00 -41.57
C GLU A 45 -2.66 23.74 -41.89
N GLU A 46 -2.61 25.07 -41.76
CA GLU A 46 -1.40 25.85 -41.96
C GLU A 46 -0.43 25.68 -40.79
N LYS A 47 -0.92 25.65 -39.53
CA LYS A 47 -0.09 25.29 -38.36
C LYS A 47 0.46 23.86 -38.49
N ALA A 48 -0.36 22.91 -38.97
CA ALA A 48 0.04 21.52 -39.19
C ALA A 48 1.16 21.39 -40.23
N LYS A 49 1.01 22.07 -41.37
CA LYS A 49 2.00 22.06 -42.46
C LYS A 49 3.34 22.68 -42.02
N GLU A 50 3.32 23.70 -41.17
CA GLU A 50 4.54 24.31 -40.63
C GLU A 50 5.33 23.39 -39.69
N LYS A 51 4.62 22.52 -38.96
CA LYS A 51 5.24 21.46 -38.16
C LYS A 51 5.56 20.19 -38.97
N GLY A 52 5.34 20.20 -40.30
CA GLY A 52 5.69 19.08 -41.21
C GLY A 52 4.59 18.02 -41.42
N TYR A 53 3.39 18.25 -40.89
CA TYR A 53 2.27 17.30 -40.93
C TYR A 53 1.34 17.51 -42.13
N TYR A 54 0.72 16.44 -42.61
CA TYR A 54 -0.31 16.49 -43.67
C TYR A 54 -1.37 15.39 -43.49
N LYS A 55 -2.56 15.56 -44.07
CA LYS A 55 -3.57 14.48 -44.13
C LYS A 55 -3.25 13.53 -45.27
N ASN A 56 -3.14 12.23 -44.99
CA ASN A 56 -2.97 11.22 -46.02
C ASN A 56 -4.28 10.96 -46.78
N LYS A 57 -4.25 10.02 -47.74
CA LYS A 57 -5.40 9.64 -48.58
C LYS A 57 -6.64 9.18 -47.80
N ASP A 58 -6.47 8.73 -46.56
CA ASP A 58 -7.53 8.25 -45.68
C ASP A 58 -8.05 9.35 -44.72
N GLY A 59 -7.56 10.59 -44.88
CA GLY A 59 -7.94 11.75 -44.07
C GLY A 59 -7.26 11.81 -42.70
N ILE A 60 -6.25 10.97 -42.45
CA ILE A 60 -5.53 10.88 -41.18
C ILE A 60 -4.31 11.80 -41.22
N TRP A 61 -4.10 12.59 -40.17
CA TRP A 61 -2.88 13.39 -39.98
C TRP A 61 -1.66 12.47 -39.84
N VAL A 62 -0.65 12.68 -40.67
CA VAL A 62 0.60 11.92 -40.69
C VAL A 62 1.82 12.83 -40.75
N GLU A 63 2.95 12.36 -40.24
CA GLU A 63 4.30 12.83 -40.57
C GLU A 63 5.01 11.80 -41.43
N ARG A 64 6.02 12.23 -42.20
CA ARG A 64 6.96 11.30 -42.82
C ARG A 64 8.08 11.02 -41.85
N ASP A 65 8.31 9.74 -41.57
CA ASP A 65 9.48 9.32 -40.80
C ASP A 65 10.75 9.53 -41.64
N ASP A 66 11.42 10.66 -41.40
CA ASP A 66 12.70 10.99 -42.03
C ASP A 66 13.89 10.67 -41.11
N TYR A 67 13.66 10.14 -39.91
CA TYR A 67 14.69 9.90 -38.90
C TYR A 67 15.07 8.41 -38.84
N GLY A 68 16.28 8.06 -39.27
CA GLY A 68 16.69 6.66 -39.38
C GLY A 68 18.16 6.42 -39.09
N PHE A 69 18.54 5.15 -38.95
CA PHE A 69 19.90 4.77 -38.59
C PHE A 69 20.85 5.00 -39.77
N ASN A 70 21.78 5.95 -39.61
CA ASN A 70 22.82 6.19 -40.59
C ASN A 70 24.01 5.25 -40.31
N GLU A 71 24.18 4.25 -41.17
CA GLU A 71 25.28 3.27 -41.06
C GLU A 71 26.68 3.90 -41.09
N GLN A 72 26.84 5.11 -41.63
CA GLN A 72 28.13 5.80 -41.72
C GLN A 72 28.53 6.49 -40.42
N THR A 73 27.57 6.96 -39.63
CA THR A 73 27.82 7.67 -38.37
C THR A 73 27.51 6.82 -37.15
N GLY A 74 26.80 5.70 -37.33
CA GLY A 74 26.38 4.81 -36.24
C GLY A 74 25.30 5.41 -35.33
N CYS A 75 24.65 6.48 -35.79
CA CYS A 75 23.64 7.24 -35.05
C CYS A 75 22.34 7.33 -35.85
N PHE A 76 21.23 7.60 -35.17
CA PHE A 76 19.98 7.97 -35.82
C PHE A 76 20.04 9.44 -36.24
N GLU A 77 19.77 9.72 -37.52
CA GLU A 77 19.90 11.05 -38.12
C GLU A 77 18.72 11.37 -39.07
N PRO A 78 18.35 12.67 -39.21
CA PRO A 78 17.37 13.10 -40.22
C PRO A 78 17.87 12.83 -41.65
N GLY A 79 16.96 12.40 -42.53
CA GLY A 79 17.22 12.04 -43.93
C GLY A 79 17.48 10.55 -44.18
N TYR A 80 17.52 9.72 -43.14
CA TYR A 80 17.78 8.27 -43.22
C TYR A 80 16.57 7.40 -42.81
N GLY A 81 15.45 8.01 -42.46
CA GLY A 81 14.19 7.29 -42.24
C GLY A 81 13.71 6.58 -43.51
N ASP A 82 12.94 5.52 -43.35
CA ASP A 82 12.40 4.72 -44.46
C ASP A 82 11.21 5.40 -45.18
N GLY A 83 10.83 6.61 -44.75
CA GLY A 83 9.82 7.45 -45.38
C GLY A 83 8.38 6.94 -45.23
N HIS A 84 8.12 6.01 -44.31
CA HIS A 84 6.75 5.60 -44.02
C HIS A 84 5.95 6.73 -43.34
N GLU A 85 4.65 6.76 -43.60
CA GLU A 85 3.74 7.71 -42.96
C GLU A 85 3.42 7.23 -41.54
N ARG A 86 3.77 8.03 -40.54
CA ARG A 86 3.40 7.78 -39.13
C ARG A 86 2.13 8.56 -38.79
N PRO A 87 1.04 7.90 -38.35
CA PRO A 87 -0.15 8.59 -37.86
C PRO A 87 0.16 9.48 -36.66
N VAL A 88 -0.29 10.74 -36.69
CA VAL A 88 -0.12 11.72 -35.63
C VAL A 88 -1.47 11.94 -34.94
N GLY A 89 -1.74 11.12 -33.92
CA GLY A 89 -3.05 11.07 -33.25
C GLY A 89 -3.46 12.37 -32.53
N TRP A 90 -2.50 13.18 -32.08
CA TRP A 90 -2.76 14.36 -31.24
C TRP A 90 -3.19 15.60 -32.04
N PHE A 91 -2.79 15.72 -33.31
CA PHE A 91 -3.26 16.79 -34.21
C PHE A 91 -4.78 16.70 -34.47
N LYS A 92 -5.36 15.50 -34.38
CA LYS A 92 -6.82 15.35 -34.43
C LYS A 92 -7.51 16.04 -33.25
N LEU A 93 -6.87 16.05 -32.07
CA LEU A 93 -7.44 16.63 -30.85
C LEU A 93 -7.32 18.16 -30.84
N ASP A 94 -6.29 18.74 -31.46
CA ASP A 94 -6.21 20.18 -31.72
C ASP A 94 -7.29 20.64 -32.72
N GLU A 95 -7.66 19.79 -33.70
CA GLU A 95 -8.76 20.04 -34.63
C GLU A 95 -10.13 19.96 -33.93
N GLU A 96 -10.28 19.05 -32.95
CA GLU A 96 -11.51 18.85 -32.18
C GLU A 96 -11.70 19.89 -31.05
N TYR A 97 -10.61 20.38 -30.43
CA TYR A 97 -10.63 21.34 -29.31
C TYR A 97 -9.70 22.55 -29.55
N PRO A 98 -9.90 23.35 -30.60
CA PRO A 98 -8.97 24.41 -31.00
C PRO A 98 -8.80 25.51 -29.94
N ASP A 99 -9.89 25.88 -29.25
CA ASP A 99 -9.84 26.90 -28.18
C ASP A 99 -9.07 26.41 -26.95
N LEU A 100 -9.11 25.11 -26.65
CA LEU A 100 -8.34 24.52 -25.55
C LEU A 100 -6.85 24.49 -25.91
N ALA A 101 -6.52 24.05 -27.13
CA ALA A 101 -5.16 24.00 -27.63
C ALA A 101 -4.47 25.38 -27.63
N ASP A 102 -5.14 26.40 -28.17
CA ASP A 102 -4.60 27.77 -28.20
C ASP A 102 -4.37 28.30 -26.76
N LYS A 103 -5.29 28.02 -25.82
CA LYS A 103 -5.15 28.43 -24.42
C LYS A 103 -4.00 27.73 -23.71
N THR A 104 -3.89 26.40 -23.85
CA THR A 104 -2.87 25.63 -23.14
C THR A 104 -1.47 25.85 -23.72
N GLU A 105 -1.34 26.07 -25.03
CA GLU A 105 -0.07 26.50 -25.64
C GLU A 105 0.34 27.89 -25.12
N ALA A 106 -0.59 28.85 -25.03
CA ALA A 106 -0.29 30.18 -24.48
C ALA A 106 0.11 30.13 -22.99
N LEU A 107 -0.56 29.28 -22.19
CA LEU A 107 -0.22 29.08 -20.78
C LEU A 107 1.14 28.39 -20.60
N ALA A 108 1.45 27.39 -21.43
CA ALA A 108 2.76 26.74 -21.44
C ALA A 108 3.88 27.74 -21.75
N GLU A 109 3.68 28.62 -22.73
CA GLU A 109 4.65 29.67 -23.08
C GLU A 109 4.80 30.68 -21.93
N LYS A 110 3.68 31.16 -21.37
CA LYS A 110 3.64 32.12 -20.26
C LYS A 110 4.39 31.63 -19.04
N HIS A 111 4.21 30.37 -18.67
CA HIS A 111 4.80 29.75 -17.48
C HIS A 111 6.09 28.97 -17.77
N HIS A 112 6.60 29.04 -19.01
CA HIS A 112 7.82 28.35 -19.44
C HIS A 112 7.81 26.83 -19.15
N VAL A 113 6.65 26.19 -19.33
CA VAL A 113 6.48 24.75 -19.13
C VAL A 113 6.82 24.01 -20.42
N GLU A 114 7.64 22.97 -20.32
CA GLU A 114 7.91 22.08 -21.44
C GLU A 114 6.62 21.33 -21.85
N TYR A 115 6.13 21.60 -23.06
CA TYR A 115 4.81 21.17 -23.53
C TYR A 115 4.92 20.45 -24.89
N GLY A 116 5.55 19.27 -24.87
CA GLY A 116 5.86 18.46 -26.05
C GLY A 116 4.77 17.46 -26.48
N ASP A 117 4.86 16.98 -27.72
CA ASP A 117 3.78 16.24 -28.42
C ASP A 117 3.78 14.70 -28.21
N PHE A 118 4.71 14.14 -27.42
CA PHE A 118 4.92 12.67 -27.36
C PHE A 118 4.66 12.02 -25.98
N SER A 119 4.61 12.80 -24.90
CA SER A 119 4.32 12.32 -23.53
C SER A 119 4.24 13.49 -22.54
N GLY A 120 3.64 13.30 -21.36
CA GLY A 120 3.63 14.29 -20.28
C GLY A 120 2.37 15.17 -20.25
N LEU A 121 2.51 16.41 -19.76
CA LEU A 121 1.38 17.32 -19.47
C LEU A 121 0.44 17.52 -20.67
N LYS A 122 0.99 17.69 -21.88
CA LYS A 122 0.19 17.88 -23.10
C LYS A 122 -0.70 16.68 -23.40
N ALA A 123 -0.13 15.48 -23.37
CA ALA A 123 -0.88 14.25 -23.62
C ALA A 123 -2.03 14.07 -22.61
N ASP A 124 -1.78 14.36 -21.33
CA ASP A 124 -2.79 14.19 -20.28
C ASP A 124 -3.88 15.27 -20.31
N VAL A 125 -3.56 16.49 -20.77
CA VAL A 125 -4.56 17.53 -21.07
C VAL A 125 -5.55 17.01 -22.12
N TYR A 126 -5.06 16.44 -23.22
CA TYR A 126 -5.95 15.97 -24.29
C TYR A 126 -6.72 14.70 -23.94
N LYS A 127 -6.15 13.78 -23.14
CA LYS A 127 -6.93 12.69 -22.55
C LYS A 127 -8.13 13.19 -21.73
N ASN A 128 -8.06 14.44 -21.24
CA ASN A 128 -9.09 15.09 -20.44
C ASN A 128 -9.77 16.28 -21.16
N ALA A 129 -9.67 16.37 -22.49
CA ALA A 129 -10.09 17.56 -23.25
C ALA A 129 -11.58 17.92 -23.05
N ASP A 130 -12.48 16.94 -22.99
CA ASP A 130 -13.90 17.17 -22.72
C ASP A 130 -14.16 17.90 -21.39
N ARG A 131 -13.38 17.53 -20.36
CA ARG A 131 -13.49 18.15 -19.03
C ARG A 131 -12.83 19.52 -19.01
N LEU A 132 -11.65 19.65 -19.59
CA LEU A 132 -10.83 20.86 -19.53
C LEU A 132 -11.30 21.96 -20.50
N SER A 133 -11.96 21.62 -21.61
CA SER A 133 -12.53 22.59 -22.56
C SER A 133 -13.58 23.51 -21.91
N ASN A 134 -14.26 23.02 -20.88
CA ASN A 134 -15.26 23.77 -20.10
C ASN A 134 -14.70 24.36 -18.78
N ALA A 135 -13.40 24.18 -18.50
CA ALA A 135 -12.79 24.69 -17.29
C ALA A 135 -12.68 26.22 -17.32
N SER A 136 -12.66 26.84 -16.13
CA SER A 136 -12.36 28.27 -16.01
C SER A 136 -10.91 28.56 -16.40
N GLU A 137 -10.65 29.80 -16.79
CA GLU A 137 -9.29 30.25 -17.08
C GLU A 137 -8.38 30.18 -15.85
N GLU A 138 -8.91 30.53 -14.66
CA GLU A 138 -8.21 30.38 -13.38
C GLU A 138 -7.81 28.91 -13.13
N HIS A 139 -8.69 27.94 -13.44
CA HIS A 139 -8.36 26.53 -13.27
C HIS A 139 -7.22 26.06 -14.18
N LEU A 140 -7.23 26.49 -15.45
CA LEU A 140 -6.14 26.15 -16.37
C LEU A 140 -4.84 26.86 -15.98
N GLU A 141 -4.93 28.14 -15.59
CA GLU A 141 -3.79 28.92 -15.12
C GLU A 141 -3.09 28.26 -13.91
N ASP A 142 -3.87 27.78 -12.93
CA ASP A 142 -3.32 27.08 -11.75
C ASP A 142 -2.56 25.81 -12.13
N ILE A 143 -3.05 25.03 -13.10
CA ILE A 143 -2.37 23.83 -13.60
C ILE A 143 -0.98 24.19 -14.15
N PHE A 144 -0.90 25.22 -15.00
CA PHE A 144 0.36 25.59 -15.64
C PHE A 144 1.33 26.30 -14.69
N MET A 145 0.82 27.09 -13.75
CA MET A 145 1.63 27.67 -12.69
C MET A 145 2.27 26.56 -11.83
N ILE A 146 1.48 25.58 -11.36
CA ILE A 146 2.01 24.44 -10.58
C ILE A 146 2.99 23.63 -11.43
N ALA A 147 2.68 23.38 -12.71
CA ALA A 147 3.55 22.65 -13.63
C ALA A 147 4.93 23.32 -13.78
N SER A 148 5.00 24.65 -13.79
CA SER A 148 6.28 25.38 -13.85
C SER A 148 7.12 25.26 -12.57
N ALA A 149 6.48 24.93 -11.44
CA ALA A 149 7.14 24.82 -10.16
C ALA A 149 7.65 23.40 -9.82
N ILE A 150 7.40 22.40 -10.68
CA ILE A 150 7.74 20.98 -10.41
C ILE A 150 8.60 20.34 -11.50
N SER A 151 9.21 19.18 -11.21
CA SER A 151 10.23 18.58 -12.07
C SER A 151 9.73 17.56 -13.11
N PHE A 152 8.48 17.08 -12.98
CA PHE A 152 7.89 15.99 -13.79
C PHE A 152 8.76 14.72 -13.90
N SER A 153 9.50 14.40 -12.84
CA SER A 153 10.35 13.20 -12.72
C SER A 153 9.58 11.91 -12.45
N HIS A 154 8.35 11.97 -11.95
CA HIS A 154 7.52 10.82 -11.62
C HIS A 154 6.43 10.57 -12.66
N LEU A 155 6.24 9.30 -13.01
CA LEU A 155 5.13 8.87 -13.87
C LEU A 155 3.79 9.17 -13.20
N GLY A 156 2.86 9.75 -13.96
CA GLY A 156 1.51 10.06 -13.49
C GLY A 156 1.35 11.40 -12.77
N THR A 157 2.43 12.18 -12.54
CA THR A 157 2.35 13.52 -11.95
C THR A 157 1.40 14.44 -12.72
N SER A 158 1.50 14.49 -14.04
CA SER A 158 0.65 15.31 -14.91
C SER A 158 -0.83 14.87 -14.87
N GLU A 159 -1.09 13.58 -14.93
CA GLU A 159 -2.44 13.01 -14.80
C GLU A 159 -3.05 13.37 -13.44
N LYS A 160 -2.26 13.23 -12.37
CA LYS A 160 -2.69 13.56 -11.01
C LYS A 160 -2.99 15.06 -10.87
N LEU A 161 -2.10 15.92 -11.34
CA LEU A 161 -2.27 17.37 -11.33
C LEU A 161 -3.58 17.78 -12.01
N ILE A 162 -3.83 17.23 -13.19
CA ILE A 162 -5.04 17.50 -13.98
C ILE A 162 -6.29 17.00 -13.26
N SER A 163 -6.21 15.93 -12.47
CA SER A 163 -7.37 15.34 -11.78
C SER A 163 -7.92 16.18 -10.62
N TYR A 164 -7.16 17.14 -10.10
CA TYR A 164 -7.57 17.97 -8.96
C TYR A 164 -8.71 18.94 -9.31
N SER A 165 -9.55 19.21 -8.31
CA SER A 165 -10.56 20.27 -8.40
C SER A 165 -9.93 21.67 -8.35
N PRO A 166 -10.64 22.73 -8.79
CA PRO A 166 -10.14 24.10 -8.69
C PRO A 166 -9.73 24.52 -7.26
N GLU A 167 -10.48 24.08 -6.25
CA GLU A 167 -10.15 24.38 -4.84
C GLU A 167 -8.86 23.69 -4.40
N GLU A 168 -8.65 22.44 -4.80
CA GLU A 168 -7.42 21.70 -4.49
C GLU A 168 -6.21 22.32 -5.19
N LEU A 169 -6.32 22.70 -6.47
CA LEU A 169 -5.24 23.36 -7.21
C LEU A 169 -4.84 24.69 -6.58
N LYS A 170 -5.82 25.51 -6.18
CA LYS A 170 -5.55 26.76 -5.48
C LYS A 170 -4.81 26.54 -4.15
N ASN A 171 -5.22 25.52 -3.39
CA ASN A 171 -4.55 25.16 -2.14
C ASN A 171 -3.12 24.66 -2.38
N ILE A 172 -2.90 23.85 -3.43
CA ILE A 172 -1.58 23.35 -3.84
C ILE A 172 -0.68 24.51 -4.26
N SER A 173 -1.18 25.43 -5.10
CA SER A 173 -0.44 26.60 -5.54
C SER A 173 -0.01 27.47 -4.36
N THR A 174 -0.96 27.81 -3.47
CA THR A 174 -0.67 28.62 -2.28
C THR A 174 0.38 27.94 -1.41
N PHE A 175 0.27 26.62 -1.24
CA PHE A 175 1.26 25.83 -0.50
C PHE A 175 2.66 25.91 -1.12
N ILE A 176 2.78 25.75 -2.43
CA ILE A 176 4.08 25.77 -3.13
C ILE A 176 4.73 27.14 -2.96
N ASP A 177 3.96 28.22 -3.12
CA ASP A 177 4.45 29.58 -2.92
C ASP A 177 4.96 29.79 -1.49
N ASP A 178 4.17 29.42 -0.48
CA ASP A 178 4.54 29.53 0.92
C ASP A 178 5.78 28.68 1.26
N TYR A 179 5.85 27.45 0.75
CA TYR A 179 7.00 26.56 0.90
C TYR A 179 8.27 27.16 0.29
N TYR A 180 8.18 27.77 -0.90
CA TYR A 180 9.32 28.38 -1.59
C TYR A 180 9.82 29.63 -0.87
N ILE A 181 8.90 30.50 -0.47
CA ILE A 181 9.21 31.70 0.31
C ILE A 181 9.89 31.31 1.62
N THR A 182 9.32 30.36 2.35
CA THR A 182 9.82 29.93 3.67
C THR A 182 11.16 29.23 3.55
N THR A 183 11.35 28.35 2.56
CA THR A 183 12.62 27.65 2.33
C THR A 183 13.72 28.61 1.91
N ALA A 184 13.44 29.57 1.02
CA ALA A 184 14.42 30.57 0.59
C ALA A 184 14.94 31.41 1.77
N GLN A 185 14.09 31.77 2.73
CA GLN A 185 14.51 32.50 3.93
C GLN A 185 15.47 31.71 4.83
N GLN A 186 15.47 30.38 4.73
CA GLN A 186 16.31 29.49 5.54
C GLN A 186 17.61 29.09 4.83
N LEU A 187 17.75 29.40 3.54
CA LEU A 187 18.96 29.12 2.76
C LEU A 187 19.96 30.28 2.85
N PRO A 188 21.27 30.01 3.02
CA PRO A 188 22.28 31.07 3.21
C PRO A 188 22.40 32.06 2.04
N ASP A 189 22.12 31.63 0.82
CA ASP A 189 22.17 32.45 -0.40
C ASP A 189 20.79 32.83 -0.95
N GLY A 190 19.72 32.40 -0.27
CA GLY A 190 18.33 32.61 -0.67
C GLY A 190 17.92 31.95 -1.98
N LYS A 191 18.75 31.05 -2.56
CA LYS A 191 18.50 30.47 -3.89
C LYS A 191 17.96 29.04 -3.79
N LEU A 192 16.81 28.82 -4.41
CA LEU A 192 16.19 27.49 -4.50
C LEU A 192 16.95 26.60 -5.49
N ASN A 193 17.15 25.34 -5.12
CA ASN A 193 17.77 24.30 -5.97
C ASN A 193 16.68 23.56 -6.77
N ARG A 194 17.02 23.01 -7.94
CA ARG A 194 16.12 22.14 -8.73
C ARG A 194 15.52 21.00 -7.90
N LYS A 195 16.27 20.43 -6.95
CA LYS A 195 15.76 19.38 -6.04
C LYS A 195 14.57 19.80 -5.16
N ILE A 196 14.35 21.11 -4.98
CA ILE A 196 13.15 21.63 -4.31
C ILE A 196 11.91 21.40 -5.18
N MET A 197 12.06 21.46 -6.50
CA MET A 197 11.00 21.12 -7.45
C MET A 197 10.63 19.63 -7.40
N ASP A 198 11.60 18.75 -7.10
CA ASP A 198 11.35 17.31 -6.90
C ASP A 198 10.51 17.07 -5.63
N ILE A 199 10.80 17.80 -4.54
CA ILE A 199 9.97 17.74 -3.31
C ILE A 199 8.57 18.29 -3.56
N SER A 200 8.45 19.40 -4.29
CA SER A 200 7.15 19.96 -4.69
C SER A 200 6.38 18.99 -5.58
N GLU A 201 7.07 18.31 -6.50
CA GLU A 201 6.47 17.26 -7.31
C GLU A 201 5.92 16.13 -6.44
N CYS A 202 6.72 15.65 -5.47
CA CYS A 202 6.30 14.63 -4.52
C CYS A 202 5.05 15.09 -3.76
N PHE A 203 4.99 16.35 -3.30
CA PHE A 203 3.81 16.92 -2.66
C PHE A 203 2.60 16.96 -3.59
N VAL A 204 2.76 17.44 -4.83
CA VAL A 204 1.66 17.52 -5.82
C VAL A 204 1.10 16.15 -6.13
N LEU A 205 1.96 15.15 -6.39
CA LEU A 205 1.55 13.77 -6.66
C LEU A 205 0.73 13.18 -5.51
N ASN A 206 1.02 13.64 -4.30
CA ASN A 206 0.49 13.13 -3.04
C ASN A 206 -0.38 14.14 -2.30
N TYR A 207 -0.94 15.14 -2.97
CA TYR A 207 -1.64 16.18 -2.25
C TYR A 207 -2.83 15.60 -1.46
N SER A 208 -2.92 16.03 -0.20
CA SER A 208 -3.96 15.69 0.76
C SER A 208 -4.12 16.86 1.72
N SER A 209 -5.35 17.21 2.07
CA SER A 209 -5.62 18.29 3.03
C SER A 209 -4.96 18.08 4.39
N ARG A 210 -4.67 16.82 4.76
CA ARG A 210 -3.97 16.46 6.00
C ARG A 210 -2.53 16.94 6.04
N LEU A 211 -1.89 17.15 4.88
CA LEU A 211 -0.54 17.71 4.81
C LEU A 211 -0.51 19.15 5.30
N ASN A 212 -1.64 19.87 5.28
CA ASN A 212 -1.71 21.26 5.72
C ASN A 212 -1.98 21.40 7.23
N GLU A 213 -1.96 20.31 8.00
CA GLU A 213 -2.18 20.34 9.45
C GLU A 213 -0.89 20.67 10.21
N GLY A 214 -1.03 21.47 11.28
CA GLY A 214 0.07 21.77 12.20
C GLY A 214 1.17 22.62 11.58
N ASP A 215 2.43 22.33 11.93
CA ASP A 215 3.61 23.11 11.52
C ASP A 215 4.32 22.53 10.28
N PHE A 216 3.56 21.86 9.41
CA PHE A 216 4.11 21.06 8.30
C PHE A 216 5.01 21.87 7.36
N ILE A 217 4.56 23.05 6.88
CA ILE A 217 5.33 23.89 5.94
C ILE A 217 6.67 24.33 6.55
N ASN A 218 6.66 24.81 7.81
CA ASN A 218 7.88 25.26 8.46
C ASN A 218 8.87 24.11 8.64
N LYS A 219 8.39 22.94 9.05
CA LYS A 219 9.22 21.73 9.19
C LYS A 219 9.73 21.20 7.85
N LEU A 220 8.88 21.16 6.82
CA LEU A 220 9.30 20.79 5.47
C LEU A 220 10.40 21.73 4.97
N SER A 221 10.23 23.04 5.17
CA SER A 221 11.20 24.06 4.79
C SER A 221 12.52 23.91 5.56
N GLU A 222 12.44 23.69 6.88
CA GLU A 222 13.60 23.43 7.76
C GLU A 222 14.43 22.25 7.26
N TYR A 223 13.79 21.11 7.04
CA TYR A 223 14.50 19.91 6.62
C TYR A 223 14.97 19.95 5.17
N SER A 224 14.24 20.65 4.30
CA SER A 224 14.68 20.90 2.93
C SER A 224 15.93 21.78 2.92
N ALA A 225 15.91 22.92 3.61
CA ALA A 225 17.07 23.80 3.73
C ALA A 225 18.28 23.05 4.32
N LYS A 226 18.05 22.25 5.37
CA LYS A 226 19.10 21.42 5.99
C LYS A 226 19.69 20.39 5.02
N ALA A 227 18.86 19.73 4.21
CA ALA A 227 19.30 18.78 3.21
C ALA A 227 20.25 19.41 2.17
N PHE A 228 20.01 20.67 1.80
CA PHE A 228 20.87 21.39 0.85
C PHE A 228 22.13 22.00 1.45
N GLN A 229 22.22 22.10 2.77
CA GLN A 229 23.42 22.54 3.48
C GLN A 229 24.38 21.38 3.77
N ASN A 230 23.90 20.12 3.81
CA ASN A 230 24.70 18.95 4.16
C ASN A 230 24.97 18.03 2.94
N ASN A 231 26.13 18.17 2.31
CA ASN A 231 26.46 17.45 1.07
C ASN A 231 26.57 15.91 1.20
N ALA A 232 26.81 15.37 2.40
CA ALA A 232 27.02 13.93 2.59
C ALA A 232 25.73 13.16 2.93
N GLU A 233 24.82 13.76 3.70
CA GLU A 233 23.59 13.12 4.20
C GLU A 233 22.31 13.77 3.65
N GLY A 234 22.43 14.85 2.89
CA GLY A 234 21.27 15.59 2.36
C GLY A 234 20.34 14.75 1.49
N TYR A 235 20.86 13.77 0.76
CA TYR A 235 20.02 12.85 -0.02
C TYR A 235 19.14 11.95 0.87
N LEU A 236 19.64 11.53 2.05
CA LEU A 236 18.87 10.75 3.02
C LEU A 236 17.74 11.59 3.59
N LEU A 237 18.02 12.84 3.97
CA LEU A 237 16.98 13.76 4.43
C LEU A 237 15.87 13.97 3.38
N ILE A 238 16.23 14.09 2.10
CA ILE A 238 15.25 14.15 1.01
C ILE A 238 14.39 12.88 0.97
N HIS A 239 14.99 11.68 1.07
CA HIS A 239 14.22 10.44 1.15
C HIS A 239 13.31 10.36 2.38
N GLY A 240 13.75 10.90 3.52
CA GLY A 240 12.89 11.06 4.70
C GLY A 240 11.69 11.95 4.42
N ILE A 241 11.92 13.12 3.80
CA ILE A 241 10.86 14.05 3.39
C ILE A 241 9.84 13.37 2.46
N GLU A 242 10.31 12.73 1.40
CA GLU A 242 9.47 12.01 0.43
C GLU A 242 8.65 10.91 1.13
N SER A 243 9.28 10.13 2.02
CA SER A 243 8.61 9.08 2.79
C SER A 243 7.54 9.66 3.72
N GLY A 244 7.81 10.81 4.35
CA GLY A 244 6.85 11.48 5.22
C GLY A 244 5.65 12.05 4.46
N ILE A 245 5.88 12.69 3.31
CA ILE A 245 4.81 13.18 2.43
C ILE A 245 3.93 12.01 1.95
N ASN A 246 4.55 10.94 1.44
CA ASN A 246 3.85 9.73 1.02
C ASN A 246 3.06 9.11 2.18
N GLY A 247 3.67 8.96 3.35
CA GLY A 247 3.03 8.37 4.53
C GLY A 247 1.79 9.11 4.99
N ILE A 248 1.83 10.45 5.03
CA ILE A 248 0.69 11.27 5.49
C ILE A 248 -0.44 11.31 4.47
N SER A 249 -0.09 11.43 3.19
CA SER A 249 -1.06 11.55 2.11
C SER A 249 -1.77 10.25 1.79
N GLN A 250 -1.00 9.17 1.73
CA GLN A 250 -1.48 7.89 1.26
C GLN A 250 -2.10 7.09 2.39
N ASN A 251 -1.67 7.31 3.64
CA ASN A 251 -2.05 6.49 4.79
C ASN A 251 -2.67 7.34 5.92
N GLU A 252 -2.80 6.78 7.12
CA GLU A 252 -3.55 7.38 8.23
C GLU A 252 -2.79 8.47 8.99
N GLY A 253 -1.83 9.13 8.34
CA GLY A 253 -1.00 10.17 8.95
C GLY A 253 -1.65 11.55 8.96
N SER A 254 -1.02 12.45 9.71
CA SER A 254 -1.36 13.89 9.80
C SER A 254 -0.10 14.73 9.64
N GLY A 255 -0.21 15.86 8.93
CA GLY A 255 0.84 16.87 8.75
C GLY A 255 1.48 17.30 10.06
N LYS A 256 0.71 17.32 11.15
CA LYS A 256 1.21 17.69 12.49
C LYS A 256 2.34 16.78 13.00
N ASN A 257 2.36 15.52 12.55
CA ASN A 257 3.34 14.52 13.00
C ASN A 257 4.60 14.50 12.12
N PHE A 258 4.60 15.21 10.99
CA PHE A 258 5.74 15.26 10.07
C PHE A 258 7.00 15.79 10.77
N GLY A 259 6.86 16.88 11.53
CA GLY A 259 7.97 17.44 12.28
C GLY A 259 8.58 16.47 13.29
N VAL A 260 7.73 15.76 14.05
CA VAL A 260 8.16 14.77 15.04
C VAL A 260 8.94 13.62 14.37
N PHE A 261 8.44 13.14 13.24
CA PHE A 261 9.12 12.13 12.44
C PHE A 261 10.46 12.63 11.91
N MET A 262 10.50 13.81 11.28
CA MET A 262 11.73 14.35 10.71
C MET A 262 12.77 14.71 11.76
N ASP A 263 12.36 15.22 12.93
CA ASP A 263 13.23 15.46 14.08
C ASP A 263 13.91 14.15 14.50
N TYR A 264 13.15 13.07 14.60
CA TYR A 264 13.71 11.77 14.97
C TYR A 264 14.56 11.14 13.86
N ALA A 265 14.10 11.21 12.61
CA ALA A 265 14.84 10.68 11.46
C ALA A 265 16.19 11.39 11.32
N ASN A 266 16.24 12.70 11.53
CA ASN A 266 17.46 13.48 11.56
C ASN A 266 18.38 13.14 12.76
N GLU A 267 17.81 12.85 13.94
CA GLU A 267 18.58 12.34 15.08
C GLU A 267 19.32 11.05 14.72
N LEU A 268 18.64 10.10 14.06
CA LEU A 268 19.22 8.84 13.60
C LEU A 268 20.38 9.05 12.61
N LEU A 269 20.28 10.03 11.71
CA LEU A 269 21.33 10.37 10.75
C LEU A 269 22.55 11.06 11.40
N SER A 270 22.38 11.65 12.58
CA SER A 270 23.47 12.35 13.27
C SER A 270 24.46 11.39 13.94
N ASP A 271 24.13 10.11 14.07
CA ASP A 271 24.95 9.05 14.67
C ASP A 271 25.82 8.33 13.63
N LYS A 272 26.94 8.97 13.26
CA LYS A 272 27.84 8.52 12.18
C LYS A 272 28.50 7.15 12.41
N GLU A 273 28.56 6.66 13.64
CA GLU A 273 29.12 5.33 13.94
C GLU A 273 28.14 4.20 13.62
N LYS A 274 26.85 4.49 13.40
CA LYS A 274 25.77 3.51 13.20
C LYS A 274 25.20 3.44 11.80
N ILE A 275 25.64 4.32 10.88
CA ILE A 275 25.24 4.27 9.46
C ILE A 275 26.11 3.22 8.76
N THR A 276 25.77 1.94 8.92
CA THR A 276 26.35 0.88 8.09
C THR A 276 25.46 0.65 6.86
N LYS A 277 26.06 0.24 5.74
CA LYS A 277 25.37 0.06 4.45
C LYS A 277 24.15 -0.89 4.46
N TYR A 278 23.97 -1.68 5.53
CA TYR A 278 23.01 -2.79 5.56
C TYR A 278 22.02 -2.74 6.74
N ASP A 279 22.12 -1.76 7.65
CA ASP A 279 21.31 -1.71 8.88
C ASP A 279 21.16 -0.28 9.39
N THR A 280 20.62 0.63 8.57
CA THR A 280 20.30 1.97 9.05
C THR A 280 18.89 1.96 9.64
N LYS A 281 18.79 2.28 10.93
CA LYS A 281 17.51 2.55 11.61
C LYS A 281 16.64 3.55 10.85
N PHE A 282 17.30 4.47 10.12
CA PHE A 282 16.67 5.45 9.24
C PHE A 282 15.88 4.80 8.10
N ASP A 283 16.47 3.83 7.38
CA ASP A 283 15.78 3.14 6.28
C ASP A 283 14.58 2.34 6.77
N VAL A 284 14.72 1.69 7.93
CA VAL A 284 13.65 0.90 8.59
C VAL A 284 12.43 1.78 8.85
N ILE A 285 12.60 2.89 9.60
CA ILE A 285 11.47 3.76 9.94
C ILE A 285 10.88 4.44 8.68
N ASN A 286 11.71 4.87 7.73
CA ASN A 286 11.21 5.51 6.51
C ASN A 286 10.38 4.57 5.65
N THR A 287 10.81 3.31 5.52
CA THR A 287 10.10 2.32 4.72
C THR A 287 8.73 2.06 5.31
N TYR A 288 8.64 1.85 6.63
CA TYR A 288 7.35 1.69 7.31
C TYR A 288 6.47 2.94 7.18
N VAL A 289 7.03 4.11 7.44
CA VAL A 289 6.31 5.39 7.39
C VAL A 289 5.73 5.65 6.00
N ARG A 290 6.50 5.39 4.94
CA ARG A 290 6.04 5.50 3.56
C ARG A 290 4.86 4.58 3.29
N ASN A 291 4.90 3.35 3.80
CA ASN A 291 3.93 2.30 3.51
C ASN A 291 2.64 2.40 4.36
N HIS A 292 2.75 2.81 5.62
CA HIS A 292 1.65 2.73 6.61
C HIS A 292 1.30 4.06 7.30
N GLY A 293 2.12 5.09 7.13
CA GLY A 293 1.87 6.43 7.66
C GLY A 293 2.56 6.73 8.99
N ILE A 294 2.21 7.87 9.58
CA ILE A 294 2.87 8.42 10.77
C ILE A 294 1.84 8.88 11.80
N ASP A 295 1.95 8.35 13.01
CA ASP A 295 1.35 8.94 14.20
C ASP A 295 2.34 9.04 15.38
N GLU A 296 1.90 9.66 16.49
CA GLU A 296 2.71 9.80 17.70
C GLU A 296 3.16 8.44 18.25
N LYS A 297 2.30 7.41 18.15
CA LYS A 297 2.61 6.05 18.61
C LYS A 297 3.68 5.41 17.74
N THR A 298 3.71 5.70 16.44
CA THR A 298 4.68 5.18 15.47
C THR A 298 6.10 5.56 15.89
N ILE A 299 6.36 6.85 16.11
CA ILE A 299 7.71 7.34 16.46
C ILE A 299 8.16 6.81 17.83
N ASN A 300 7.28 6.85 18.83
CA ASN A 300 7.60 6.33 20.16
C ASN A 300 7.86 4.81 20.12
N GLY A 301 7.05 4.05 19.37
CA GLY A 301 7.23 2.61 19.24
C GLY A 301 8.54 2.23 18.54
N PHE A 302 8.95 2.95 17.50
CA PHE A 302 10.27 2.74 16.90
C PHE A 302 11.41 3.01 17.89
N ARG A 303 11.32 4.14 18.61
CA ARG A 303 12.34 4.58 19.56
C ARG A 303 12.46 3.66 20.78
N ASP A 304 11.32 3.32 21.38
CA ASP A 304 11.27 2.72 22.71
C ASP A 304 11.07 1.20 22.68
N VAL A 305 10.62 0.63 21.55
CA VAL A 305 10.33 -0.80 21.39
C VAL A 305 11.20 -1.44 20.30
N ILE A 306 11.03 -1.04 19.04
CA ILE A 306 11.63 -1.75 17.89
C ILE A 306 13.14 -1.64 17.89
N PHE A 307 13.71 -0.42 17.95
CA PHE A 307 15.17 -0.27 17.88
C PHE A 307 15.93 -0.86 19.07
N PRO A 308 15.41 -0.81 20.31
CA PRO A 308 15.98 -1.59 21.40
C PRO A 308 16.00 -3.10 21.14
N LEU A 309 14.92 -3.67 20.57
CA LEU A 309 14.86 -5.09 20.22
C LEU A 309 15.84 -5.46 19.10
N LEU A 310 15.97 -4.61 18.07
CA LEU A 310 16.97 -4.79 17.00
C LEU A 310 18.40 -4.77 17.57
N ALA A 311 18.70 -3.83 18.47
CA ALA A 311 20.01 -3.75 19.13
C ALA A 311 20.31 -4.99 19.98
N GLN A 312 19.28 -5.61 20.57
CA GLN A 312 19.39 -6.87 21.32
C GLN A 312 19.42 -8.11 20.43
N LYS A 313 19.24 -7.96 19.11
CA LYS A 313 19.12 -9.05 18.14
C LYS A 313 18.04 -10.06 18.53
N ASP A 314 16.91 -9.55 18.99
CA ASP A 314 15.79 -10.38 19.38
C ASP A 314 15.27 -11.17 18.16
N SER A 315 14.98 -12.46 18.34
CA SER A 315 14.55 -13.32 17.23
C SER A 315 13.20 -12.89 16.63
N GLU A 316 12.35 -12.24 17.41
CA GLU A 316 11.03 -11.75 16.95
C GLU A 316 11.14 -10.56 15.98
N VAL A 317 12.30 -9.89 15.92
CA VAL A 317 12.51 -8.74 15.00
C VAL A 317 13.44 -9.08 13.84
N SER A 318 13.81 -10.35 13.68
CA SER A 318 14.78 -10.77 12.65
C SER A 318 14.32 -10.47 11.22
N ALA A 319 13.01 -10.45 10.99
CA ALA A 319 12.42 -10.11 9.69
C ALA A 319 12.76 -8.68 9.22
N ILE A 320 12.83 -7.72 10.14
CA ILE A 320 13.08 -6.30 9.84
C ILE A 320 14.50 -6.10 9.26
N LEU A 321 15.47 -6.87 9.75
CA LEU A 321 16.89 -6.75 9.37
C LEU A 321 17.18 -7.18 7.92
N TYR A 322 16.21 -7.76 7.21
CA TYR A 322 16.42 -8.30 5.87
C TYR A 322 16.18 -7.27 4.75
N GLY A 323 15.61 -6.10 5.08
CA GLY A 323 15.46 -4.97 4.16
C GLY A 323 14.34 -5.15 3.13
N SER A 324 14.43 -4.37 2.05
CA SER A 324 13.32 -4.01 1.14
C SER A 324 12.32 -5.11 0.75
N ASN A 325 12.75 -6.34 0.50
CA ASN A 325 11.83 -7.38 0.04
C ASN A 325 11.11 -8.16 1.16
N ALA A 326 11.32 -7.78 2.43
CA ALA A 326 10.49 -8.22 3.55
C ALA A 326 9.30 -7.29 3.80
N TYR A 327 9.20 -6.21 3.02
CA TYR A 327 8.12 -5.24 3.07
C TYR A 327 7.18 -5.45 1.88
N GLY A 328 5.89 -5.21 2.09
CA GLY A 328 4.86 -5.24 1.06
C GLY A 328 5.09 -4.12 0.04
N VAL A 329 4.96 -4.47 -1.24
CA VAL A 329 5.19 -3.55 -2.36
C VAL A 329 3.94 -2.76 -2.74
N ILE A 330 2.77 -3.31 -2.41
CA ILE A 330 1.47 -2.69 -2.72
C ILE A 330 0.94 -1.95 -1.49
N LYS A 331 0.45 -0.73 -1.72
CA LYS A 331 -0.17 0.11 -0.68
C LYS A 331 -1.20 -0.65 0.16
N GLY A 332 -1.02 -0.63 1.48
CA GLY A 332 -1.91 -1.27 2.44
C GLY A 332 -1.80 -2.80 2.54
N GLN A 333 -0.88 -3.42 1.81
CA GLN A 333 -0.41 -4.78 2.06
C GLN A 333 0.73 -4.77 3.07
N TYR A 334 0.96 -5.90 3.72
CA TYR A 334 1.99 -6.08 4.72
C TYR A 334 2.87 -7.25 4.29
N GLY A 335 4.18 -7.02 4.21
CA GLY A 335 5.16 -8.10 4.27
C GLY A 335 5.45 -8.50 5.72
N ILE A 336 6.32 -9.48 5.91
CA ILE A 336 6.72 -10.02 7.20
C ILE A 336 7.41 -8.96 8.08
N ALA A 337 8.17 -8.03 7.49
CA ALA A 337 8.77 -6.91 8.22
C ALA A 337 7.69 -5.90 8.63
N ASP A 338 6.80 -5.49 7.72
CA ASP A 338 5.69 -4.58 8.06
C ASP A 338 4.81 -5.17 9.16
N TYR A 339 4.48 -6.46 9.06
CA TYR A 339 3.69 -7.16 10.06
C TYR A 339 4.39 -7.20 11.42
N THR A 340 5.69 -7.45 11.43
CA THR A 340 6.50 -7.43 12.66
C THR A 340 6.51 -6.05 13.29
N GLU A 341 6.73 -5.01 12.50
CA GLU A 341 6.71 -3.61 12.95
C GLU A 341 5.32 -3.22 13.45
N GLU A 342 4.25 -3.51 12.69
CA GLU A 342 2.87 -3.22 13.06
C GLU A 342 2.47 -3.93 14.37
N CYS A 343 2.90 -5.19 14.59
CA CYS A 343 2.71 -5.88 15.87
C CYS A 343 3.34 -5.10 17.03
N LEU A 344 4.58 -4.63 16.84
CA LEU A 344 5.34 -3.93 17.86
C LEU A 344 4.90 -2.47 18.07
N LEU A 345 4.26 -1.87 17.08
CA LEU A 345 3.66 -0.54 17.17
C LEU A 345 2.21 -0.57 17.70
N SER A 346 1.57 -1.73 17.69
CA SER A 346 0.21 -1.91 18.20
C SER A 346 0.17 -2.00 19.73
N THR A 347 -1.01 -1.68 20.27
CA THR A 347 -1.34 -1.89 21.69
C THR A 347 -2.22 -3.10 21.88
N TYR A 348 -2.32 -3.61 23.11
CA TYR A 348 -3.25 -4.69 23.48
C TYR A 348 -4.73 -4.23 23.52
N ASP A 349 -5.11 -3.24 22.70
CA ASP A 349 -6.50 -2.90 22.47
C ASP A 349 -7.13 -3.93 21.50
N PRO A 350 -8.37 -4.38 21.75
CA PRO A 350 -9.03 -5.36 20.90
C PRO A 350 -9.09 -4.97 19.42
N GLY A 351 -9.22 -3.68 19.12
CA GLY A 351 -9.29 -3.20 17.75
C GLY A 351 -7.96 -3.23 17.00
N ASP A 352 -6.84 -3.25 17.71
CA ASP A 352 -5.50 -3.45 17.16
C ASP A 352 -5.20 -4.94 17.02
N ILE A 353 -5.55 -5.75 18.04
CA ILE A 353 -5.43 -7.21 18.00
C ILE A 353 -6.20 -7.80 16.81
N ASP A 354 -7.46 -7.38 16.57
CA ASP A 354 -8.23 -7.84 15.42
C ASP A 354 -7.51 -7.50 14.11
N LYS A 355 -6.99 -6.27 13.96
CA LYS A 355 -6.23 -5.84 12.77
C LYS A 355 -5.04 -6.76 12.54
N LEU A 356 -4.27 -7.05 13.58
CA LEU A 356 -3.09 -7.92 13.51
C LEU A 356 -3.45 -9.37 13.14
N ILE A 357 -4.56 -9.90 13.64
CA ILE A 357 -5.06 -11.23 13.24
C ILE A 357 -5.42 -11.24 11.75
N ARG A 358 -6.06 -10.19 11.23
CA ARG A 358 -6.39 -10.10 9.79
C ARG A 358 -5.13 -10.05 8.93
N ILE A 359 -4.13 -9.25 9.32
CA ILE A 359 -2.85 -9.20 8.62
C ILE A 359 -2.15 -10.56 8.67
N TYR A 360 -2.12 -11.19 9.84
CA TYR A 360 -1.51 -12.51 10.03
C TYR A 360 -2.11 -13.59 9.13
N HIS A 361 -3.41 -13.53 8.83
CA HIS A 361 -4.06 -14.46 7.90
C HIS A 361 -3.80 -14.16 6.42
N GLU A 362 -3.31 -12.96 6.08
CA GLU A 362 -3.02 -12.56 4.70
C GLU A 362 -1.57 -12.80 4.31
N ILE A 363 -0.63 -12.66 5.24
CA ILE A 363 0.79 -12.88 4.96
C ILE A 363 1.06 -14.37 4.70
N PRO A 364 1.93 -14.73 3.75
CA PRO A 364 2.25 -16.13 3.46
C PRO A 364 2.87 -16.85 4.66
N THR A 365 3.68 -16.15 5.46
CA THR A 365 4.27 -16.72 6.67
C THR A 365 4.74 -15.64 7.64
N SER A 366 4.69 -15.93 8.94
CA SER A 366 5.34 -15.12 9.98
C SER A 366 6.71 -15.68 10.41
N ASP A 367 7.14 -16.82 9.86
CA ASP A 367 8.43 -17.44 10.16
C ASP A 367 9.47 -16.98 9.13
N TYR A 368 10.45 -16.21 9.60
CA TYR A 368 11.53 -15.68 8.77
C TYR A 368 12.28 -16.76 7.97
N LYS A 369 12.53 -17.94 8.54
CA LYS A 369 13.25 -19.01 7.83
C LYS A 369 12.40 -19.58 6.69
N LYS A 370 11.09 -19.72 6.92
CA LYS A 370 10.16 -20.13 5.86
C LYS A 370 10.04 -19.06 4.80
N PHE A 371 9.97 -17.80 5.18
CA PHE A 371 9.94 -16.67 4.25
C PHE A 371 11.15 -16.69 3.32
N GLU A 372 12.36 -16.81 3.87
CA GLU A 372 13.58 -16.84 3.05
C GLU A 372 13.62 -18.09 2.15
N GLN A 373 13.18 -19.24 2.66
CA GLN A 373 13.05 -20.43 1.82
C GLN A 373 12.05 -20.23 0.69
N ASN A 374 10.91 -19.60 0.95
CA ASN A 374 9.89 -19.32 -0.06
C ASN A 374 10.43 -18.39 -1.14
N ARG A 375 11.24 -17.39 -0.79
CA ARG A 375 11.89 -16.50 -1.76
C ARG A 375 12.85 -17.26 -2.68
N LYS A 376 13.69 -18.11 -2.11
CA LYS A 376 14.63 -18.96 -2.86
C LYS A 376 13.88 -19.93 -3.78
N ASP A 377 12.80 -20.52 -3.30
CA ASP A 377 11.95 -21.44 -4.06
C ASP A 377 11.21 -20.74 -5.20
N ALA A 378 10.67 -19.54 -4.97
CA ALA A 378 10.03 -18.74 -5.99
C ALA A 378 11.01 -18.34 -7.12
N LEU A 379 12.25 -17.98 -6.78
CA LEU A 379 13.30 -17.72 -7.77
C LEU A 379 13.56 -18.93 -8.67
N ARG A 380 13.54 -20.13 -8.09
CA ARG A 380 13.78 -21.37 -8.83
C ARG A 380 12.62 -21.77 -9.72
N LEU A 381 11.38 -21.48 -9.32
CA LEU A 381 10.19 -21.80 -10.12
C LEU A 381 9.86 -20.77 -11.19
N GLN A 382 10.49 -19.59 -11.15
CA GLN A 382 10.28 -18.52 -12.11
C GLN A 382 10.46 -19.04 -13.54
N ASP A 383 9.54 -18.65 -14.42
CA ASP A 383 9.45 -19.04 -15.83
C ASP A 383 9.31 -20.56 -16.07
N THR A 384 9.15 -21.34 -15.00
CA THR A 384 8.98 -22.80 -15.03
C THR A 384 7.52 -23.15 -14.84
N ILE A 385 6.99 -23.01 -13.62
CA ILE A 385 5.57 -23.26 -13.30
C ILE A 385 4.85 -22.01 -12.77
N ILE A 386 5.57 -20.93 -12.50
CA ILE A 386 5.03 -19.60 -12.20
C ILE A 386 5.63 -18.56 -13.14
N GLY A 387 4.86 -17.53 -13.51
CA GLY A 387 5.31 -16.52 -14.47
C GLY A 387 6.21 -15.43 -13.88
N GLY A 388 6.15 -15.21 -12.58
CA GLY A 388 6.99 -14.26 -11.89
C GLY A 388 7.09 -14.63 -10.42
N ARG A 389 8.25 -14.36 -9.83
CA ARG A 389 8.50 -14.61 -8.39
C ARG A 389 7.88 -13.54 -7.49
N ASP A 390 7.56 -12.38 -8.06
CA ASP A 390 7.29 -11.14 -7.33
C ASP A 390 6.11 -11.28 -6.37
N PHE A 391 5.01 -11.92 -6.77
CA PHE A 391 3.87 -12.11 -5.87
C PHE A 391 4.20 -12.93 -4.60
N ILE A 392 5.20 -13.82 -4.66
CA ILE A 392 5.71 -14.58 -3.50
C ILE A 392 6.77 -13.76 -2.75
N HIS A 393 7.65 -13.07 -3.48
CA HIS A 393 8.71 -12.22 -2.92
C HIS A 393 8.17 -11.04 -2.14
N ASP A 394 7.09 -10.46 -2.63
CA ASP A 394 6.42 -9.27 -2.12
C ASP A 394 5.30 -9.63 -1.12
N GLU A 395 5.18 -10.92 -0.79
CA GLU A 395 4.22 -11.46 0.17
C GLU A 395 2.77 -11.06 -0.10
N CYS A 396 2.38 -11.09 -1.37
CA CYS A 396 1.05 -10.66 -1.79
C CYS A 396 -0.06 -11.53 -1.18
N VAL A 397 -1.19 -10.90 -0.91
CA VAL A 397 -2.41 -11.58 -0.45
C VAL A 397 -2.84 -12.63 -1.47
N GLY A 398 -3.13 -13.85 -1.03
CA GLY A 398 -3.63 -14.93 -1.89
C GLY A 398 -2.55 -15.84 -2.48
N VAL A 399 -1.27 -15.64 -2.14
CA VAL A 399 -0.16 -16.53 -2.55
C VAL A 399 -0.49 -18.01 -2.31
N ASN A 400 -0.92 -18.37 -1.10
CA ASN A 400 -1.23 -19.77 -0.78
C ASN A 400 -2.43 -20.31 -1.54
N GLU A 401 -3.47 -19.50 -1.74
CA GLU A 401 -4.67 -19.89 -2.50
C GLU A 401 -4.31 -20.25 -3.94
N VAL A 402 -3.48 -19.41 -4.57
CA VAL A 402 -3.02 -19.60 -5.95
C VAL A 402 -2.08 -20.81 -6.05
N LEU A 403 -1.07 -20.91 -5.19
CA LEU A 403 -0.13 -22.05 -5.19
C LEU A 403 -0.86 -23.38 -4.95
N SER A 404 -1.82 -23.40 -4.02
CA SER A 404 -2.66 -24.57 -3.77
C SER A 404 -3.51 -24.94 -4.98
N ALA A 405 -4.10 -23.95 -5.67
CA ALA A 405 -4.87 -24.20 -6.88
C ALA A 405 -4.02 -24.72 -8.05
N ILE A 406 -2.79 -24.23 -8.20
CA ILE A 406 -1.81 -24.76 -9.17
C ILE A 406 -1.54 -26.23 -8.87
N LYS A 407 -1.25 -26.57 -7.61
CA LYS A 407 -0.99 -27.95 -7.17
C LYS A 407 -2.23 -28.84 -7.35
N ASP A 408 -3.40 -28.38 -6.91
CA ASP A 408 -4.66 -29.11 -7.01
C ASP A 408 -4.97 -29.45 -8.48
N TYR A 409 -4.75 -28.50 -9.39
CA TYR A 409 -4.92 -28.72 -10.82
C TYR A 409 -3.90 -29.73 -11.36
N TYR A 410 -2.63 -29.64 -10.96
CA TYR A 410 -1.61 -30.62 -11.34
C TYR A 410 -1.97 -32.04 -10.88
N ASP A 411 -2.32 -32.21 -9.60
CA ASP A 411 -2.63 -33.51 -9.01
C ASP A 411 -3.88 -34.16 -9.65
N ASN A 412 -4.82 -33.33 -10.10
CA ASN A 412 -6.09 -33.76 -10.69
C ASN A 412 -6.12 -33.65 -12.22
N ARG A 413 -4.99 -33.40 -12.88
CA ARG A 413 -4.93 -33.17 -14.34
C ARG A 413 -5.54 -34.29 -15.18
N ASN A 414 -5.51 -35.53 -14.68
CA ASN A 414 -6.03 -36.73 -15.34
C ASN A 414 -7.39 -37.20 -14.78
N SER A 415 -8.00 -36.47 -13.84
CA SER A 415 -9.31 -36.83 -13.27
C SER A 415 -10.46 -36.26 -14.13
N GLU A 416 -11.65 -36.82 -13.97
CA GLU A 416 -12.87 -36.28 -14.61
C GLU A 416 -13.18 -34.84 -14.14
N ASP A 417 -12.69 -34.45 -12.98
CA ASP A 417 -12.87 -33.13 -12.37
C ASP A 417 -11.79 -32.10 -12.77
N SER A 418 -10.82 -32.46 -13.63
CA SER A 418 -9.69 -31.60 -14.03
C SER A 418 -10.12 -30.18 -14.46
N GLU A 419 -11.23 -30.08 -15.22
CA GLU A 419 -11.77 -28.80 -15.69
C GLU A 419 -12.26 -27.91 -14.54
N LYS A 420 -12.81 -28.48 -13.46
CA LYS A 420 -13.23 -27.74 -12.27
C LYS A 420 -12.03 -27.11 -11.55
N TYR A 421 -10.93 -27.84 -11.44
CA TYR A 421 -9.70 -27.32 -10.83
C TYR A 421 -9.05 -26.23 -11.69
N LYS A 422 -9.09 -26.41 -13.02
CA LYS A 422 -8.66 -25.38 -13.96
C LYS A 422 -9.49 -24.10 -13.83
N GLN A 423 -10.82 -24.21 -13.80
CA GLN A 423 -11.71 -23.06 -13.63
C GLN A 423 -11.43 -22.30 -12.33
N LYS A 424 -11.21 -23.02 -11.22
CA LYS A 424 -10.81 -22.40 -9.94
C LYS A 424 -9.51 -21.61 -10.08
N LEU A 425 -8.50 -22.16 -10.77
CA LEU A 425 -7.24 -21.46 -11.04
C LEU A 425 -7.44 -20.21 -11.92
N GLU A 426 -8.28 -20.30 -12.96
CA GLU A 426 -8.62 -19.16 -13.83
C GLU A 426 -9.38 -18.05 -13.07
N GLU A 427 -10.25 -18.41 -12.14
CA GLU A 427 -10.94 -17.45 -11.26
C GLU A 427 -9.96 -16.72 -10.34
N LEU A 428 -9.01 -17.45 -9.75
CA LEU A 428 -7.97 -16.86 -8.91
C LEU A 428 -7.01 -15.98 -9.71
N GLU A 429 -6.64 -16.37 -10.93
CA GLU A 429 -5.85 -15.54 -11.84
C GLU A 429 -6.59 -14.24 -12.19
N LYS A 430 -7.91 -14.29 -12.42
CA LYS A 430 -8.73 -13.08 -12.63
C LYS A 430 -8.86 -12.21 -11.38
N LYS A 431 -8.79 -12.81 -10.18
CA LYS A 431 -8.90 -12.08 -8.91
C LYS A 431 -7.58 -11.39 -8.54
N TYR A 432 -6.46 -12.06 -8.72
CA TYR A 432 -5.15 -11.63 -8.22
C TYR A 432 -4.19 -11.13 -9.30
N HIS A 433 -4.39 -11.53 -10.56
CA HIS A 433 -3.56 -11.12 -11.70
C HIS A 433 -2.06 -11.40 -11.53
N PHE A 434 -1.70 -12.55 -10.95
CA PHE A 434 -0.31 -12.94 -10.73
C PHE A 434 0.40 -13.46 -11.98
N GLY A 435 -0.31 -13.63 -13.10
CA GLY A 435 0.27 -14.09 -14.36
C GLY A 435 0.71 -15.55 -14.32
N VAL A 436 0.10 -16.39 -13.46
CA VAL A 436 0.55 -17.78 -13.27
C VAL A 436 -0.01 -18.72 -14.33
N LEU A 437 -1.17 -18.39 -14.91
CA LEU A 437 -1.91 -19.31 -15.77
C LEU A 437 -1.12 -19.86 -16.97
N PRO A 438 -0.36 -19.06 -17.76
CA PRO A 438 0.39 -19.61 -18.90
C PRO A 438 1.43 -20.66 -18.52
N TYR A 439 1.99 -20.57 -17.31
CA TYR A 439 3.06 -21.43 -16.81
C TYR A 439 2.50 -22.64 -16.07
N ALA A 440 1.47 -22.44 -15.25
CA ALA A 440 0.84 -23.49 -14.47
C ALA A 440 0.24 -24.61 -15.34
N LEU A 441 -0.15 -24.30 -16.58
CA LEU A 441 -0.67 -25.27 -17.54
C LEU A 441 0.40 -26.16 -18.20
N ASN A 442 1.70 -25.87 -18.01
CA ASN A 442 2.79 -26.62 -18.63
C ASN A 442 3.22 -27.82 -17.78
N PHE A 443 2.45 -28.91 -17.85
CA PHE A 443 2.68 -30.10 -17.02
C PHE A 443 4.03 -30.79 -17.25
N GLU A 444 4.65 -30.65 -18.43
CA GLU A 444 5.96 -31.25 -18.71
C GLU A 444 7.05 -30.70 -17.78
N LYS A 445 6.93 -29.44 -17.37
CA LYS A 445 7.91 -28.77 -16.51
C LYS A 445 7.84 -29.19 -15.04
N TYR A 446 6.72 -29.76 -14.57
CA TYR A 446 6.54 -30.11 -13.16
C TYR A 446 7.46 -31.25 -12.69
N GLU A 447 7.66 -32.24 -13.56
CA GLU A 447 8.49 -33.42 -13.29
C GLU A 447 9.95 -33.25 -13.71
N GLN A 448 10.28 -32.12 -14.35
CA GLN A 448 11.65 -31.82 -14.76
C GLN A 448 12.45 -31.31 -13.54
N PRO A 449 13.73 -31.73 -13.43
CA PRO A 449 14.67 -31.09 -12.51
C PRO A 449 14.79 -29.60 -12.87
N ILE A 450 14.81 -28.74 -11.87
CA ILE A 450 15.09 -27.32 -12.10
C ILE A 450 16.58 -27.15 -12.35
N GLU A 451 16.94 -26.33 -13.33
CA GLU A 451 18.35 -26.02 -13.62
C GLU A 451 19.08 -25.59 -12.34
N TYR A 452 20.16 -26.33 -12.04
CA TYR A 452 21.02 -26.07 -10.90
C TYR A 452 21.69 -24.70 -11.07
N MET A 453 21.27 -23.71 -10.27
CA MET A 453 21.98 -22.44 -10.20
C MET A 453 23.26 -22.62 -9.38
N ALA A 454 24.41 -22.25 -9.92
CA ALA A 454 25.70 -22.40 -9.26
C ALA A 454 25.78 -21.65 -7.91
N GLU A 455 26.57 -22.16 -6.97
CA GLU A 455 26.90 -21.48 -5.70
C GLU A 455 27.39 -20.05 -5.98
N GLY A 456 26.67 -19.05 -5.43
CA GLY A 456 26.92 -17.63 -5.65
C GLY A 456 25.82 -16.90 -6.44
N SER A 457 24.85 -17.63 -7.01
CA SER A 457 23.55 -17.06 -7.37
C SER A 457 22.78 -16.65 -6.11
N VAL A 458 21.94 -15.62 -6.18
CA VAL A 458 21.14 -15.11 -5.03
C VAL A 458 20.17 -16.16 -4.47
N ALA A 459 19.89 -17.22 -5.24
CA ALA A 459 19.20 -18.42 -4.76
C ALA A 459 20.24 -19.46 -4.31
N ASP A 460 20.04 -19.99 -3.11
CA ASP A 460 20.79 -21.14 -2.60
C ASP A 460 20.67 -22.29 -3.61
N ALA A 461 21.81 -22.89 -3.96
CA ALA A 461 21.88 -23.97 -4.93
C ALA A 461 21.22 -25.21 -4.31
N GLY A 462 19.91 -25.36 -4.47
CA GLY A 462 19.18 -26.56 -4.07
C GLY A 462 19.74 -27.81 -4.75
N SER A 463 19.14 -28.97 -4.48
CA SER A 463 19.62 -30.21 -5.10
C SER A 463 19.47 -30.15 -6.63
N PRO A 464 20.49 -30.57 -7.42
CA PRO A 464 20.40 -30.62 -8.89
C PRO A 464 19.32 -31.57 -9.41
N ASP A 465 18.83 -32.49 -8.56
CA ASP A 465 17.79 -33.47 -8.90
C ASP A 465 16.39 -33.06 -8.43
N GLU A 466 16.25 -31.88 -7.80
CA GLU A 466 14.97 -31.44 -7.25
C GLU A 466 14.01 -30.97 -8.35
N ARG A 467 12.79 -31.52 -8.34
CA ARG A 467 11.78 -31.23 -9.35
C ARG A 467 10.95 -30.00 -8.99
N ALA A 468 10.38 -29.36 -10.00
CA ALA A 468 9.50 -28.20 -9.79
C ALA A 468 8.29 -28.55 -8.88
N ILE A 469 7.73 -29.76 -9.00
CA ILE A 469 6.65 -30.22 -8.12
C ILE A 469 7.06 -30.32 -6.64
N ASP A 470 8.30 -30.71 -6.35
CA ASP A 470 8.79 -30.81 -4.96
C ASP A 470 8.90 -29.43 -4.31
N ILE A 471 9.36 -28.45 -5.08
CA ILE A 471 9.45 -27.05 -4.66
C ILE A 471 8.04 -26.45 -4.50
N LEU A 472 7.12 -26.74 -5.43
CA LEU A 472 5.72 -26.32 -5.30
C LEU A 472 5.07 -26.88 -4.04
N ASN A 473 5.27 -28.18 -3.76
CA ASN A 473 4.74 -28.82 -2.55
C ASN A 473 5.24 -28.14 -1.29
N ARG A 474 6.54 -27.82 -1.24
CA ARG A 474 7.13 -27.09 -0.12
C ARG A 474 6.58 -25.67 0.01
N LEU A 475 6.41 -24.95 -1.08
CA LEU A 475 5.81 -23.61 -1.07
C LEU A 475 4.35 -23.64 -0.59
N VAL A 476 3.55 -24.59 -1.08
CA VAL A 476 2.15 -24.78 -0.61
C VAL A 476 2.11 -25.02 0.88
N GLU A 477 2.99 -25.88 1.41
CA GLU A 477 3.03 -26.15 2.85
C GLU A 477 3.56 -24.96 3.66
N ASN A 478 4.64 -24.31 3.22
CA ASN A 478 5.23 -23.18 3.93
C ASN A 478 4.35 -21.94 3.96
N THR A 479 3.55 -21.73 2.92
CA THR A 479 2.62 -20.59 2.79
C THR A 479 1.25 -20.89 3.38
N ARG A 480 1.00 -22.12 3.82
CA ARG A 480 -0.29 -22.51 4.40
C ARG A 480 -0.46 -21.83 5.75
N PRO A 481 -1.62 -21.20 6.02
CA PRO A 481 -1.95 -20.72 7.35
C PRO A 481 -2.04 -21.91 8.34
N ASN A 482 -0.95 -22.23 9.04
CA ASN A 482 -0.93 -23.33 10.00
C ASN A 482 -1.50 -22.86 11.34
N LEU A 483 -2.82 -22.91 11.45
CA LEU A 483 -3.57 -22.56 12.66
C LEU A 483 -3.86 -23.76 13.57
N VAL A 484 -3.37 -24.96 13.24
CA VAL A 484 -3.63 -26.20 13.99
C VAL A 484 -2.44 -26.60 14.86
N GLN A 485 -1.23 -26.17 14.49
CA GLN A 485 -0.05 -26.37 15.31
C GLN A 485 0.12 -25.21 16.30
N ALA A 486 0.26 -25.55 17.59
CA ALA A 486 0.50 -24.56 18.63
C ALA A 486 1.82 -23.79 18.36
N PRO A 487 1.78 -22.44 18.29
CA PRO A 487 2.99 -21.64 18.12
C PRO A 487 3.82 -21.60 19.40
N VAL A 488 5.09 -21.24 19.27
CA VAL A 488 5.98 -21.00 20.42
C VAL A 488 6.05 -19.51 20.69
N THR A 489 5.68 -19.11 21.90
CA THR A 489 5.72 -17.71 22.36
C THR A 489 6.86 -17.49 23.36
N LYS A 490 7.08 -16.23 23.74
CA LYS A 490 7.96 -15.87 24.87
C LYS A 490 7.40 -16.20 26.26
N TYR A 491 6.18 -16.73 26.36
CA TYR A 491 5.49 -17.01 27.61
C TYR A 491 5.46 -18.53 27.86
N PRO A 492 6.36 -19.08 28.70
CA PRO A 492 6.49 -20.53 28.89
C PRO A 492 5.23 -21.20 29.42
N GLU A 493 4.49 -20.52 30.30
CA GLU A 493 3.22 -21.01 30.84
C GLU A 493 2.17 -21.18 29.74
N LEU A 494 1.99 -20.18 28.88
CA LEU A 494 1.09 -20.26 27.74
C LEU A 494 1.51 -21.38 26.77
N ASN A 495 2.81 -21.51 26.49
CA ASN A 495 3.33 -22.59 25.65
C ASN A 495 2.99 -23.98 26.20
N ASN A 496 3.05 -24.15 27.53
CA ASN A 496 2.71 -25.42 28.16
C ASN A 496 1.21 -25.72 28.08
N LEU A 497 0.36 -24.70 28.24
CA LEU A 497 -1.09 -24.86 28.10
C LEU A 497 -1.48 -25.19 26.65
N MET A 498 -0.95 -24.45 25.67
CA MET A 498 -1.26 -24.69 24.25
C MET A 498 -0.78 -26.06 23.75
N LYS A 499 0.33 -26.58 24.30
CA LYS A 499 0.81 -27.94 23.97
C LYS A 499 -0.16 -29.05 24.38
N ASN A 500 -1.03 -28.79 25.37
CA ASN A 500 -2.01 -29.77 25.84
C ASN A 500 -3.28 -29.77 25.01
N ILE A 501 -3.46 -28.82 24.08
CA ILE A 501 -4.60 -28.79 23.18
C ILE A 501 -4.33 -29.78 22.05
N VAL A 502 -5.11 -30.88 21.99
CA VAL A 502 -4.91 -31.94 20.99
C VAL A 502 -6.09 -31.98 20.01
N PRO A 503 -5.95 -31.42 18.80
CA PRO A 503 -6.99 -31.48 17.79
C PRO A 503 -7.21 -32.90 17.28
N LEU A 504 -8.44 -33.39 17.39
CA LEU A 504 -8.88 -34.66 16.82
C LEU A 504 -9.39 -34.42 15.40
N ILE A 505 -8.68 -34.96 14.40
CA ILE A 505 -9.00 -34.79 12.98
C ILE A 505 -9.64 -36.08 12.46
N ASN A 506 -10.84 -35.97 11.91
CA ASN A 506 -11.46 -37.04 11.17
C ASN A 506 -10.86 -37.08 9.75
N GLU A 507 -10.04 -38.09 9.44
CA GLU A 507 -9.36 -38.20 8.14
C GLU A 507 -10.31 -38.31 6.93
N GLN A 508 -11.55 -38.78 7.13
CA GLN A 508 -12.52 -38.96 6.06
C GLN A 508 -13.32 -37.68 5.75
N THR A 509 -13.66 -36.91 6.80
CA THR A 509 -14.49 -35.71 6.66
C THR A 509 -13.69 -34.41 6.74
N GLY A 510 -12.44 -34.47 7.20
CA GLY A 510 -11.62 -33.30 7.54
C GLY A 510 -12.13 -32.53 8.77
N GLU A 511 -13.14 -33.06 9.47
CA GLU A 511 -13.72 -32.40 10.65
C GLU A 511 -12.70 -32.41 11.81
N VAL A 512 -12.46 -31.24 12.40
CA VAL A 512 -11.55 -31.07 13.54
C VAL A 512 -12.37 -30.78 14.79
N ARG A 513 -12.09 -31.51 15.88
CA ARG A 513 -12.69 -31.31 17.20
C ARG A 513 -11.63 -31.11 18.26
N VAL A 514 -11.96 -30.30 19.26
CA VAL A 514 -11.09 -29.99 20.40
C VAL A 514 -11.95 -29.99 21.66
N ASP A 515 -11.41 -30.43 22.79
CA ASP A 515 -12.09 -30.34 24.09
C ASP A 515 -12.11 -28.88 24.56
N ILE A 516 -13.28 -28.38 24.96
CA ILE A 516 -13.44 -26.99 25.43
C ILE A 516 -12.62 -26.71 26.69
N ASN A 517 -12.45 -27.70 27.58
CA ASN A 517 -11.69 -27.54 28.83
C ASN A 517 -10.18 -27.39 28.56
N GLU A 518 -9.66 -28.09 27.54
CA GLU A 518 -8.26 -27.97 27.13
C GLU A 518 -7.96 -26.57 26.59
N VAL A 519 -8.92 -25.99 25.86
CA VAL A 519 -8.82 -24.65 25.29
C VAL A 519 -9.01 -23.56 26.35
N GLY A 520 -9.98 -23.73 27.25
CA GLY A 520 -10.37 -22.75 28.26
C GLY A 520 -9.23 -22.27 29.16
N ALA A 521 -8.36 -23.20 29.59
CA ALA A 521 -7.19 -22.85 30.40
C ALA A 521 -6.19 -21.95 29.64
N ALA A 522 -5.90 -22.26 28.38
CA ALA A 522 -5.00 -21.45 27.55
C ALA A 522 -5.63 -20.09 27.19
N VAL A 523 -6.94 -20.08 26.94
CA VAL A 523 -7.73 -18.86 26.69
C VAL A 523 -7.74 -17.94 27.91
N THR A 524 -7.91 -18.49 29.10
CA THR A 524 -7.84 -17.72 30.36
C THR A 524 -6.47 -17.06 30.50
N ALA A 525 -5.39 -17.80 30.25
CA ALA A 525 -4.03 -17.27 30.36
C ALA A 525 -3.77 -16.14 29.35
N ILE A 526 -4.24 -16.24 28.11
CA ILE A 526 -4.08 -15.16 27.13
C ILE A 526 -4.97 -13.95 27.44
N ASN A 527 -6.19 -14.15 27.96
CA ASN A 527 -7.06 -13.06 28.40
C ASN A 527 -6.37 -12.20 29.47
N GLU A 528 -5.81 -12.83 30.49
CA GLU A 528 -5.09 -12.13 31.56
C GLU A 528 -3.82 -11.44 31.05
N LEU A 529 -3.15 -12.03 30.07
CA LEU A 529 -2.00 -11.38 29.41
C LEU A 529 -2.40 -10.13 28.65
N ILE A 530 -3.50 -10.18 27.87
CA ILE A 530 -4.03 -9.02 27.13
C ILE A 530 -4.41 -7.91 28.12
N LEU A 531 -5.16 -8.25 29.17
CA LEU A 531 -5.62 -7.28 30.16
C LEU A 531 -4.47 -6.64 30.95
N LYS A 532 -3.48 -7.42 31.37
CA LYS A 532 -2.32 -6.92 32.11
C LYS A 532 -1.45 -5.97 31.28
N ASN A 533 -1.46 -6.11 29.96
CA ASN A 533 -0.64 -5.30 29.06
C ASN A 533 -1.45 -4.30 28.23
N ARG A 534 -2.73 -4.07 28.57
CA ARG A 534 -3.66 -3.23 27.81
C ARG A 534 -3.10 -1.85 27.47
N ASP A 535 -2.42 -1.21 28.41
CA ASP A 535 -1.86 0.14 28.25
C ASP A 535 -0.45 0.15 27.65
N LYS A 536 0.07 -1.02 27.24
CA LYS A 536 1.41 -1.15 26.66
C LYS A 536 1.34 -1.28 25.14
N GLN A 537 2.31 -0.65 24.51
CA GLN A 537 2.66 -0.85 23.11
C GLN A 537 3.68 -1.98 23.00
N GLY A 538 3.65 -2.73 21.91
CA GLY A 538 4.61 -3.82 21.68
C GLY A 538 4.02 -5.21 21.89
N ILE A 539 3.19 -5.67 20.95
CA ILE A 539 2.76 -7.07 20.92
C ILE A 539 3.79 -7.85 20.11
N TYR A 540 4.29 -8.96 20.65
CA TYR A 540 5.17 -9.84 19.86
C TYR A 540 4.39 -10.56 18.77
N PRO A 541 4.95 -10.73 17.55
CA PRO A 541 4.33 -11.53 16.50
C PRO A 541 3.89 -12.93 16.97
N SER A 542 4.73 -13.62 17.75
CA SER A 542 4.37 -14.93 18.31
C SER A 542 3.15 -14.89 19.24
N THR A 543 2.90 -13.78 19.94
CA THR A 543 1.68 -13.59 20.75
C THR A 543 0.44 -13.51 19.86
N ILE A 544 0.51 -12.81 18.72
CA ILE A 544 -0.60 -12.76 17.76
C ILE A 544 -0.84 -14.13 17.12
N SER A 545 0.23 -14.86 16.77
CA SER A 545 0.10 -16.25 16.31
C SER A 545 -0.61 -17.13 17.34
N ALA A 546 -0.30 -16.96 18.64
CA ALA A 546 -0.98 -17.69 19.71
C ALA A 546 -2.46 -17.30 19.85
N ILE A 547 -2.80 -16.01 19.72
CA ILE A 547 -4.18 -15.54 19.71
C ILE A 547 -4.95 -16.14 18.51
N ALA A 548 -4.39 -16.11 17.30
CA ALA A 548 -5.01 -16.68 16.11
C ALA A 548 -5.19 -18.21 16.23
N PHE A 549 -4.20 -18.91 16.81
CA PHE A 549 -4.31 -20.33 17.13
C PHE A 549 -5.45 -20.60 18.12
N LEU A 550 -5.55 -19.83 19.21
CA LEU A 550 -6.60 -20.00 20.22
C LEU A 550 -8.00 -19.62 19.71
N ASP A 551 -8.11 -18.63 18.81
CA ASP A 551 -9.36 -18.35 18.08
C ASP A 551 -9.81 -19.57 17.29
N LYS A 552 -8.89 -20.20 16.57
CA LYS A 552 -9.17 -21.40 15.79
C LYS A 552 -9.52 -22.60 16.66
N MET A 553 -8.79 -22.84 17.74
CA MET A 553 -9.06 -23.95 18.66
C MET A 553 -10.39 -23.76 19.39
N SER A 554 -10.72 -22.53 19.80
CA SER A 554 -12.03 -22.19 20.39
C SER A 554 -13.16 -22.41 19.39
N THR A 555 -12.95 -22.03 18.12
CA THR A 555 -13.89 -22.31 17.01
C THR A 555 -14.15 -23.81 16.89
N TYR A 556 -13.10 -24.65 16.89
CA TYR A 556 -13.25 -26.11 16.81
C TYR A 556 -13.89 -26.72 18.05
N ALA A 557 -13.59 -26.20 19.25
CA ALA A 557 -14.23 -26.62 20.47
C ALA A 557 -15.75 -26.38 20.41
N LEU A 558 -16.19 -25.19 20.01
CA LEU A 558 -17.62 -24.86 19.90
C LEU A 558 -18.36 -25.65 18.82
N ARG A 559 -17.69 -26.01 17.72
CA ARG A 559 -18.25 -26.92 16.69
C ARG A 559 -18.47 -28.33 17.22
N GLY A 560 -17.64 -28.78 18.16
CA GLY A 560 -17.73 -30.10 18.78
C GLY A 560 -18.88 -30.23 19.79
N VAL A 561 -19.44 -29.12 20.28
CA VAL A 561 -20.49 -29.13 21.30
C VAL A 561 -21.81 -29.65 20.75
N LYS A 562 -22.37 -30.68 21.39
CA LYS A 562 -23.67 -31.23 21.01
C LYS A 562 -24.82 -30.35 21.52
N SER A 563 -25.97 -30.40 20.85
CA SER A 563 -27.17 -29.62 21.23
C SER A 563 -27.57 -29.72 22.71
N LYS A 564 -27.43 -30.91 23.34
CA LYS A 564 -27.72 -31.09 24.77
C LYS A 564 -26.72 -30.34 25.67
N GLU A 565 -25.43 -30.42 25.33
CA GLU A 565 -24.35 -29.74 26.05
C GLU A 565 -24.41 -28.22 25.83
N ALA A 566 -24.82 -27.79 24.63
CA ALA A 566 -24.99 -26.38 24.27
C ALA A 566 -25.98 -25.65 25.17
N LYS A 567 -26.97 -26.33 25.74
CA LYS A 567 -27.95 -25.72 26.67
C LYS A 567 -27.32 -25.29 27.99
N GLU A 568 -26.25 -25.95 28.41
CA GLU A 568 -25.60 -25.79 29.71
C GLU A 568 -24.27 -25.03 29.62
N LEU A 569 -23.73 -24.79 28.42
CA LEU A 569 -22.45 -24.09 28.19
C LEU A 569 -22.32 -22.78 28.96
N VAL A 570 -23.37 -21.98 29.09
CA VAL A 570 -23.30 -20.68 29.81
C VAL A 570 -22.85 -20.81 31.27
N PHE A 571 -23.04 -21.98 31.88
CA PHE A 571 -22.64 -22.28 33.26
C PHE A 571 -21.18 -22.74 33.37
N ASP A 572 -20.56 -23.08 32.23
CA ASP A 572 -19.17 -23.49 32.16
C ASP A 572 -18.24 -22.26 32.27
N PRO A 573 -17.32 -22.22 33.25
CA PRO A 573 -16.36 -21.14 33.37
C PRO A 573 -15.43 -21.00 32.15
N ASP A 574 -15.07 -22.10 31.48
CA ASP A 574 -14.20 -22.07 30.30
C ASP A 574 -14.92 -21.44 29.10
N PHE A 575 -16.22 -21.69 28.97
CA PHE A 575 -17.05 -21.02 27.96
C PHE A 575 -17.13 -19.51 28.21
N LYS A 576 -17.26 -19.06 29.47
CA LYS A 576 -17.22 -17.63 29.80
C LYS A 576 -15.92 -16.98 29.32
N GLU A 577 -14.79 -17.63 29.54
CA GLU A 577 -13.48 -17.12 29.12
C GLU A 577 -13.31 -17.10 27.59
N ILE A 578 -13.91 -18.06 26.87
CA ILE A 578 -13.98 -18.03 25.39
C ILE A 578 -14.82 -16.84 24.90
N VAL A 579 -15.95 -16.53 25.55
CA VAL A 579 -16.76 -15.34 25.20
C VAL A 579 -15.99 -14.05 25.51
N ARG A 580 -15.30 -14.00 26.65
CA ARG A 580 -14.42 -12.88 27.04
C ARG A 580 -13.32 -12.66 26.01
N PHE A 581 -12.68 -13.74 25.58
CA PHE A 581 -11.64 -13.74 24.56
C PHE A 581 -12.12 -13.21 23.21
N SER A 582 -13.30 -13.62 22.75
CA SER A 582 -13.88 -13.06 21.53
C SER A 582 -14.08 -11.54 21.63
N GLN A 583 -14.42 -11.00 22.80
CA GLN A 583 -14.54 -9.54 22.95
C GLN A 583 -13.17 -8.86 23.10
N LEU A 584 -12.20 -9.50 23.74
CA LEU A 584 -10.83 -8.99 23.86
C LEU A 584 -10.07 -9.00 22.54
N THR A 585 -10.52 -9.75 21.54
CA THR A 585 -9.85 -9.90 20.24
C THR A 585 -10.67 -9.39 19.05
N SER A 586 -11.98 -9.16 19.23
CA SER A 586 -12.90 -8.75 18.16
C SER A 586 -13.94 -7.73 18.66
N SER A 587 -13.49 -6.62 19.26
CA SER A 587 -14.35 -5.48 19.62
C SER A 587 -13.66 -4.13 19.50
N ILE A 588 -14.38 -3.04 19.79
CA ILE A 588 -13.82 -1.70 19.94
C ILE A 588 -14.05 -1.25 21.39
N GLY A 589 -12.99 -0.97 22.13
CA GLY A 589 -13.07 -0.38 23.47
C GLY A 589 -13.63 -1.31 24.55
N TYR A 590 -13.10 -2.53 24.64
CA TYR A 590 -13.50 -3.51 25.66
C TYR A 590 -13.56 -2.94 27.08
N ASN A 591 -14.55 -3.33 27.87
CA ASN A 591 -14.63 -2.94 29.27
C ASN A 591 -15.06 -4.14 30.12
N GLU A 592 -14.27 -4.46 31.14
CA GLU A 592 -14.50 -5.63 31.99
C GLU A 592 -15.87 -5.60 32.69
N ASN A 593 -16.27 -4.44 33.22
CA ASN A 593 -17.55 -4.30 33.91
C ASN A 593 -18.73 -4.44 32.96
N ASP A 594 -18.61 -3.93 31.73
CA ASP A 594 -19.63 -4.09 30.70
C ASP A 594 -19.73 -5.54 30.21
N PHE A 595 -18.59 -6.21 30.04
CA PHE A 595 -18.53 -7.64 29.73
C PHE A 595 -19.25 -8.45 30.81
N GLU A 596 -18.89 -8.29 32.08
CA GLU A 596 -19.52 -8.99 33.20
C GLU A 596 -21.02 -8.72 33.26
N LYS A 597 -21.44 -7.46 33.09
CA LYS A 597 -22.86 -7.11 33.09
C LYS A 597 -23.61 -7.81 31.96
N LYS A 598 -23.07 -7.82 30.74
CA LYS A 598 -23.69 -8.46 29.57
C LYS A 598 -23.70 -9.98 29.69
N TYR A 599 -22.62 -10.59 30.16
CA TYR A 599 -22.55 -12.04 30.36
C TYR A 599 -23.54 -12.49 31.46
N ASN A 600 -23.63 -11.76 32.57
CA ASN A 600 -24.60 -12.05 33.63
C ASN A 600 -26.06 -11.92 33.18
N GLN A 601 -26.35 -11.07 32.19
CA GLN A 601 -27.69 -11.02 31.57
C GLN A 601 -28.01 -12.31 30.81
N VAL A 602 -27.05 -12.83 30.04
CA VAL A 602 -27.18 -14.12 29.33
C VAL A 602 -27.35 -15.26 30.34
N LEU A 603 -26.48 -15.34 31.34
CA LEU A 603 -26.53 -16.34 32.41
C LEU A 603 -27.88 -16.33 33.13
N ARG A 604 -28.35 -15.17 33.59
CA ARG A 604 -29.65 -15.04 34.24
C ARG A 604 -30.77 -15.50 33.32
N LYS A 605 -30.73 -15.13 32.03
CA LYS A 605 -31.79 -15.49 31.09
C LYS A 605 -31.84 -16.99 30.84
N VAL A 606 -30.70 -17.63 30.66
CA VAL A 606 -30.64 -19.09 30.47
C VAL A 606 -31.05 -19.81 31.76
N SER A 607 -30.66 -19.32 32.94
CA SER A 607 -31.10 -19.89 34.24
C SER A 607 -32.62 -19.93 34.40
N GLU A 608 -33.36 -18.95 33.86
CA GLU A 608 -34.83 -18.94 33.88
C GLU A 608 -35.45 -20.15 33.15
N ALA A 609 -34.71 -20.78 32.23
CA ALA A 609 -35.18 -21.94 31.48
C ALA A 609 -35.20 -23.24 32.30
N TYR A 610 -34.45 -23.30 33.40
CA TYR A 610 -34.27 -24.50 34.21
C TYR A 610 -35.29 -24.53 35.35
N THR A 611 -36.25 -25.44 35.24
CA THR A 611 -37.20 -25.80 36.30
C THR A 611 -36.94 -27.26 36.71
N GLU A 612 -37.32 -27.65 37.94
CA GLU A 612 -36.91 -28.92 38.59
C GLU A 612 -36.84 -30.15 37.66
N ASP A 613 -37.81 -30.32 36.75
CA ASP A 613 -37.86 -31.47 35.83
C ASP A 613 -37.86 -31.10 34.32
N ASN A 614 -37.70 -29.83 33.93
CA ASN A 614 -37.82 -29.42 32.52
C ASN A 614 -36.96 -28.20 32.14
N ILE A 615 -36.46 -28.22 30.89
CA ILE A 615 -35.70 -27.13 30.27
C ILE A 615 -36.56 -26.49 29.17
N ASP A 616 -36.91 -25.21 29.33
CA ASP A 616 -37.59 -24.45 28.28
C ASP A 616 -36.60 -23.97 27.22
N ASN A 617 -36.49 -24.72 26.12
CA ASN A 617 -35.59 -24.39 25.01
C ASN A 617 -35.83 -22.98 24.45
N SER A 618 -37.05 -22.46 24.49
CA SER A 618 -37.34 -21.12 23.95
C SER A 618 -36.65 -20.01 24.75
N ILE A 619 -36.52 -20.20 26.06
CA ILE A 619 -35.83 -19.27 26.96
C ILE A 619 -34.31 -19.39 26.80
N VAL A 620 -33.79 -20.61 26.63
CA VAL A 620 -32.35 -20.83 26.36
C VAL A 620 -31.95 -20.15 25.03
N VAL A 621 -32.74 -20.33 23.98
CA VAL A 621 -32.54 -19.68 22.68
C VAL A 621 -32.51 -18.15 22.83
N GLU A 622 -33.41 -17.57 23.64
CA GLU A 622 -33.40 -16.12 23.88
C GLU A 622 -32.14 -15.65 24.62
N GLY A 623 -31.64 -16.42 25.58
CA GLY A 623 -30.34 -16.16 26.21
C GLY A 623 -29.19 -16.10 25.21
N TYR A 624 -29.09 -17.10 24.32
CA TYR A 624 -28.06 -17.11 23.26
C TYR A 624 -28.28 -16.03 22.20
N ARG A 625 -29.53 -15.59 21.98
CA ARG A 625 -29.83 -14.45 21.10
C ARG A 625 -29.26 -13.15 21.67
N ILE A 626 -29.34 -12.93 22.99
CA ILE A 626 -28.71 -11.79 23.66
C ILE A 626 -27.18 -11.82 23.46
N LEU A 627 -26.55 -12.98 23.66
CA LEU A 627 -25.12 -13.17 23.39
C LEU A 627 -24.77 -12.80 21.94
N SER A 628 -25.53 -13.36 20.98
CA SER A 628 -25.33 -13.13 19.54
C SER A 628 -25.45 -11.66 19.17
N GLN A 629 -26.45 -10.95 19.72
CA GLN A 629 -26.63 -9.52 19.49
C GLN A 629 -25.45 -8.70 20.00
N ASN A 630 -24.89 -9.03 21.16
CA ASN A 630 -23.71 -8.34 21.69
C ASN A 630 -22.49 -8.51 20.78
N ILE A 631 -22.25 -9.73 20.27
CA ILE A 631 -21.13 -10.02 19.37
C ILE A 631 -21.33 -9.32 18.01
N LEU A 632 -22.54 -9.37 17.46
CA LEU A 632 -22.88 -8.68 16.21
C LEU A 632 -22.66 -7.17 16.30
N GLN A 633 -22.98 -6.53 17.43
CA GLN A 633 -22.71 -5.10 17.63
C GLN A 633 -21.21 -4.78 17.58
N ASN A 634 -20.38 -5.63 18.17
CA ASN A 634 -18.93 -5.47 18.13
C ASN A 634 -18.40 -5.62 16.70
N MET A 635 -18.83 -6.66 15.99
CA MET A 635 -18.47 -6.89 14.58
C MET A 635 -18.94 -5.76 13.66
N GLN A 636 -20.16 -5.24 13.84
CA GLN A 636 -20.63 -4.07 13.09
C GLN A 636 -19.76 -2.84 13.32
N SER A 637 -19.28 -2.65 14.54
CA SER A 637 -18.41 -1.52 14.90
C SER A 637 -17.04 -1.65 14.24
N LEU A 638 -16.45 -2.86 14.26
CA LEU A 638 -15.21 -3.18 13.52
C LEU A 638 -15.37 -3.03 12.01
N GLY A 639 -16.47 -3.55 11.44
CA GLY A 639 -16.78 -3.41 10.02
C GLY A 639 -16.84 -1.94 9.57
N LYS A 640 -17.43 -1.07 10.39
CA LYS A 640 -17.42 0.39 10.14
C LYS A 640 -16.03 1.00 10.26
N LYS A 641 -15.23 0.60 11.27
CA LYS A 641 -13.83 1.04 11.44
C LYS A 641 -13.03 0.73 10.18
N TYR A 642 -13.10 -0.50 9.67
CA TYR A 642 -12.34 -0.92 8.49
C TYR A 642 -12.87 -0.34 7.17
N ALA A 643 -14.19 -0.29 6.98
CA ALA A 643 -14.79 0.26 5.77
C ALA A 643 -14.48 1.75 5.58
N SER A 644 -14.16 2.47 6.66
CA SER A 644 -13.81 3.90 6.60
C SER A 644 -12.45 4.19 5.93
N LYS A 645 -11.61 3.17 5.71
CA LYS A 645 -10.22 3.31 5.26
C LYS A 645 -9.96 2.42 4.05
N SER A 646 -9.41 3.00 2.98
CA SER A 646 -9.13 2.25 1.74
C SER A 646 -8.16 1.08 1.96
N THR A 647 -7.15 1.25 2.82
CA THR A 647 -6.12 0.24 3.11
C THR A 647 -6.60 -0.93 3.97
N THR A 648 -7.69 -0.76 4.73
CA THR A 648 -8.24 -1.83 5.58
C THR A 648 -9.65 -2.26 5.19
N LYS A 649 -10.24 -1.66 4.16
CA LYS A 649 -11.60 -1.96 3.69
C LYS A 649 -11.85 -3.45 3.49
N ARG A 650 -10.90 -4.19 2.90
CA ARG A 650 -10.99 -5.64 2.69
C ARG A 650 -11.19 -6.44 3.99
N PHE A 651 -10.66 -5.95 5.12
CA PHE A 651 -10.86 -6.60 6.42
C PHE A 651 -12.33 -6.60 6.84
N SER A 652 -13.11 -5.58 6.42
CA SER A 652 -14.55 -5.52 6.74
C SER A 652 -15.37 -6.67 6.12
N GLU A 653 -14.86 -7.33 5.08
CA GLU A 653 -15.49 -8.51 4.48
C GLU A 653 -15.08 -9.79 5.23
N ALA A 654 -13.83 -9.85 5.71
CA ALA A 654 -13.25 -11.01 6.39
C ALA A 654 -13.74 -11.21 7.84
N ILE A 655 -14.32 -10.19 8.49
CA ILE A 655 -14.77 -10.30 9.90
C ILE A 655 -15.98 -11.23 10.10
N TRP A 656 -16.73 -11.55 9.04
CA TRP A 656 -18.10 -12.10 9.17
C TRP A 656 -18.23 -13.62 9.16
N SER A 657 -17.19 -14.39 8.87
CA SER A 657 -17.37 -15.86 8.73
C SER A 657 -16.16 -16.69 9.11
N GLY A 658 -16.42 -17.91 9.59
CA GLY A 658 -15.41 -18.96 9.76
C GLY A 658 -14.47 -18.79 10.96
N ASN A 659 -14.81 -17.90 11.88
CA ASN A 659 -14.05 -17.54 13.08
C ASN A 659 -14.88 -17.77 14.36
N LEU A 660 -14.28 -17.50 15.53
CA LEU A 660 -14.94 -17.72 16.83
C LEU A 660 -16.24 -16.93 16.97
N SER A 661 -16.28 -15.68 16.50
CA SER A 661 -17.48 -14.84 16.61
C SER A 661 -18.66 -15.41 15.81
N ASP A 662 -18.41 -15.97 14.63
CA ASP A 662 -19.41 -16.66 13.81
C ASP A 662 -20.00 -17.88 14.55
N GLU A 663 -19.15 -18.70 15.17
CA GLU A 663 -19.61 -19.85 15.96
C GLU A 663 -20.44 -19.45 17.18
N LEU A 664 -20.02 -18.40 17.90
CA LEU A 664 -20.74 -17.88 19.05
C LEU A 664 -22.10 -17.28 18.66
N ILE A 665 -22.19 -16.60 17.51
CA ILE A 665 -23.45 -16.13 16.94
C ILE A 665 -24.34 -17.32 16.55
N GLY A 666 -23.77 -18.41 16.02
CA GLY A 666 -24.51 -19.59 15.61
C GLY A 666 -25.09 -20.44 16.75
N LEU A 667 -24.69 -20.22 18.00
CA LEU A 667 -25.08 -21.08 19.13
C LEU A 667 -26.61 -21.15 19.34
N PHE A 668 -27.34 -20.05 19.14
CA PHE A 668 -28.81 -20.07 19.31
C PHE A 668 -29.52 -21.00 18.33
N GLN A 669 -28.89 -21.36 17.21
CA GLN A 669 -29.44 -22.30 16.22
C GLN A 669 -29.22 -23.77 16.60
N ARG A 670 -28.32 -24.04 17.54
CA ARG A 670 -27.92 -25.40 17.99
C ARG A 670 -28.69 -25.87 19.23
N VAL A 671 -29.35 -24.95 19.92
CA VAL A 671 -30.16 -25.16 21.14
C VAL A 671 -31.62 -25.37 20.75
#